data_AF-A0A2M7XK40-F1
#
_entry.id   AF-A0A2M7XK40-F1
#
_cell.length_a   1.000
_cell.length_b   1.000
_cell.length_c   1.000
_cell.angle_alpha   90.00
_cell.angle_beta   90.00
_cell.angle_gamma   90.00
#
_symmetry.space_group_name_H-M   'P 1'
#
loop_
_entity.id
_entity.type
_entity.pdbx_description
1 polymer ?
#
loop_
_entity_poly.entity_id
_entity_poly.type
_entity_poly.pdbx_seq_one_letter_code
_entity_poly.pdbx_strand_id
1 'polypeptide(L)'
;MKNKKRNPIPYIKEVFITSPRSGRTIALSALILLLLKQIVVYVIYGSQLQGPTIFHTFFHFLGFVASDFIVFGIILFFVFVNLIFKIRRLKILSNSISLILLLFFLIDVITIYYFQSRLSIFDLSSFITISNGGSFFLYIVAVVAVFLVTVTTIFVFVQRHFKWTKNRNKQMVIAVRFFIFSLFFSFINFISQKNRDLQENILLLNIDAIDNRIGGDRDFLSANDPLAKKYEDYFTSIQGQNKKLNVILVFAESFSTVDSKRVGGIYNNYPLFDKVQAEGITFKNFMANGCTSETAHIALLQGVEPWQNPLEKIVDSYYNYANYTDALPTFFNNLGYDTTFLSTVTLDFLNQRDFIKSVKFQHIIGEEAFKEEKKYVFDAAPDNVLYNKALQVIASGDAKKPFFLAMQTVSSHRPYNTPYGKSEEDMFTYVDRNMYAFYLKLKATGFFKNGMLIVVGDHRKMEAIPTDEFKKYGMTSHSRALATIIGSGIKANQRDENIIQHTDIFYSLKYLFGSGKVLVWKDFNNIFKPSQEDRNRGVRYCRFSEKNYAVIKDDGTAHTLRPGQDPYIQKYITAYKKFEYQKLVGTGYDSLYFNNFIIGTGKSYDFSIIAHRGDPSEADDNSLKGFKLAKENESDGVEFDVSFTKDGYNVIYHGPSLNNTTCGKNKYVYNYTLKDLQKKCKLKDGETIMTLEEMLVQTQGWFGKYFVEIKVHDPTKAEAQALDAINIVTRHGMQGKVVFTSYDKTANYIIGSYKGINAGWDTFSTGSVSIIGKFPHQYFLIPQNLVSEEIVKTAEMLNKKVVVYTVNTEEDFDRIYNMDIRTIMTDNVPLIKEVLKKYSVPTPVTNLLEKSK
;
A
#
# COMPACT_ATOMS: atom_id res chain seq x y z
N MET A 1 -22.82 2.07 69.71
CA MET A 1 -22.17 3.35 69.35
C MET A 1 -21.02 3.06 68.38
N LYS A 2 -20.84 3.95 67.39
CA LYS A 2 -20.25 3.70 66.07
C LYS A 2 -18.72 3.59 66.07
N ASN A 3 -18.25 2.68 65.22
CA ASN A 3 -16.87 2.40 64.84
C ASN A 3 -16.21 3.54 64.06
N LYS A 4 -14.92 3.76 64.33
CA LYS A 4 -13.97 4.54 63.54
C LYS A 4 -13.87 3.99 62.11
N LYS A 5 -14.05 4.85 61.10
CA LYS A 5 -13.51 4.65 59.74
C LYS A 5 -12.74 5.89 59.30
N ARG A 6 -11.57 5.62 58.72
CA ARG A 6 -10.55 6.54 58.22
C ARG A 6 -11.11 7.50 57.16
N ASN A 7 -10.65 8.75 57.20
CA ASN A 7 -10.85 9.78 56.17
C ASN A 7 -10.29 9.34 54.81
N PRO A 8 -11.01 9.56 53.70
CA PRO A 8 -10.39 9.73 52.40
C PRO A 8 -10.08 11.20 52.13
N ILE A 9 -8.94 11.43 51.52
CA ILE A 9 -8.36 12.71 51.09
C ILE A 9 -9.33 13.45 50.14
N PRO A 10 -9.67 14.74 50.37
CA PRO A 10 -10.52 15.51 49.48
C PRO A 10 -9.68 16.34 48.51
N TYR A 11 -8.99 15.70 47.57
CA TYR A 11 -8.38 16.39 46.42
C TYR A 11 -8.43 15.42 45.24
N ILE A 12 -9.01 15.85 44.13
CA ILE A 12 -9.34 15.14 42.87
C ILE A 12 -10.86 15.00 42.69
N LYS A 13 -11.56 16.14 42.56
CA LYS A 13 -12.88 16.18 41.90
C LYS A 13 -13.26 17.51 41.23
N GLU A 14 -12.38 18.51 41.22
CA GLU A 14 -12.67 19.83 40.62
C GLU A 14 -11.53 20.39 39.76
N VAL A 15 -10.88 19.55 38.95
CA VAL A 15 -9.98 20.06 37.91
C VAL A 15 -10.50 19.56 36.57
N PHE A 16 -10.96 20.53 35.78
CA PHE A 16 -11.62 20.41 34.49
C PHE A 16 -13.10 19.99 34.52
N ILE A 17 -13.90 20.77 33.77
CA ILE A 17 -15.31 20.53 33.45
C ILE A 17 -16.29 20.94 34.58
N THR A 18 -16.57 22.25 34.71
CA THR A 18 -17.93 22.80 35.00
C THR A 18 -17.97 24.32 35.25
N SER A 19 -16.84 25.03 35.43
CA SER A 19 -16.91 26.48 35.71
C SER A 19 -17.13 27.34 34.46
N PRO A 20 -17.87 28.48 34.56
CA PRO A 20 -18.01 29.49 33.49
C PRO A 20 -16.68 30.07 32.97
N ARG A 21 -15.56 29.80 33.67
CA ARG A 21 -14.22 30.19 33.21
C ARG A 21 -13.76 29.37 32.00
N SER A 22 -14.22 28.13 31.85
CA SER A 22 -13.80 27.21 30.77
C SER A 22 -14.16 27.68 29.36
N GLY A 23 -15.37 28.22 29.14
CA GLY A 23 -15.77 28.74 27.83
C GLY A 23 -14.95 29.95 27.38
N ARG A 24 -14.59 30.84 28.32
CA ARG A 24 -13.71 32.00 28.03
C ARG A 24 -12.30 31.55 27.67
N THR A 25 -11.79 30.50 28.31
CA THR A 25 -10.50 29.89 27.99
C THR A 25 -10.49 29.39 26.55
N ILE A 26 -11.52 28.64 26.14
CA ILE A 26 -11.61 28.07 24.79
C ILE A 26 -11.67 29.15 23.70
N ALA A 27 -12.47 30.21 23.88
CA ALA A 27 -12.53 31.30 22.90
C ALA A 27 -11.23 32.10 22.79
N LEU A 28 -10.54 32.33 23.92
CA LEU A 28 -9.24 33.03 23.91
C LEU A 28 -8.15 32.16 23.28
N SER A 29 -8.11 30.85 23.60
CA SER A 29 -7.20 29.89 22.97
C SER A 29 -7.44 29.80 21.46
N ALA A 30 -8.70 29.83 21.01
CA ALA A 30 -9.05 29.86 19.59
C ALA A 30 -8.54 31.12 18.89
N LEU A 31 -8.67 32.28 19.53
CA LEU A 31 -8.20 33.56 18.97
C LEU A 31 -6.67 33.61 18.89
N ILE A 32 -5.99 33.13 19.94
CA ILE A 32 -4.52 33.03 19.97
C ILE A 32 -4.02 32.06 18.89
N LEU A 33 -4.70 30.92 18.70
CA LEU A 33 -4.36 29.96 17.64
C LEU A 33 -4.52 30.56 16.25
N LEU A 34 -5.63 31.26 16.01
CA LEU A 34 -5.88 31.96 14.75
C LEU A 34 -4.75 32.96 14.44
N LEU A 35 -4.35 33.77 15.44
CA LEU A 35 -3.26 34.74 15.30
C LEU A 35 -1.88 34.08 15.12
N LEU A 36 -1.59 32.98 15.80
CA LEU A 36 -0.33 32.24 15.65
C LEU A 36 -0.22 31.57 14.27
N LYS A 37 -1.30 30.94 13.80
CA LYS A 37 -1.37 30.41 12.43
C LYS A 37 -1.09 31.50 11.41
N GLN A 38 -1.67 32.68 11.61
CA GLN A 38 -1.46 33.83 10.76
C GLN A 38 0.02 34.28 10.72
N ILE A 39 0.71 34.26 11.86
CA ILE A 39 2.15 34.56 11.93
C ILE A 39 2.96 33.49 11.19
N VAL A 40 2.65 32.20 11.40
CA VAL A 40 3.36 31.09 10.74
C VAL A 40 3.18 31.13 9.22
N VAL A 41 1.94 31.31 8.73
CA VAL A 41 1.64 31.48 7.30
C VAL A 41 2.36 32.72 6.76
N TYR A 42 2.33 33.85 7.47
CA TYR A 42 3.02 35.06 7.04
C TYR A 42 4.54 34.89 6.95
N VAL A 43 5.17 34.20 7.91
CA VAL A 43 6.62 33.95 7.92
C VAL A 43 7.04 32.99 6.79
N ILE A 44 6.28 31.91 6.57
CA ILE A 44 6.58 30.91 5.53
C ILE A 44 6.36 31.50 4.13
N TYR A 45 5.21 32.12 3.88
CA TYR A 45 4.91 32.65 2.54
C TYR A 45 5.56 34.01 2.29
N GLY A 46 5.76 34.83 3.32
CA GLY A 46 6.48 36.11 3.21
C GLY A 46 7.96 35.95 2.89
N SER A 47 8.59 34.83 3.27
CA SER A 47 9.97 34.51 2.91
C SER A 47 10.14 33.91 1.51
N GLN A 48 9.08 33.32 0.94
CA GLN A 48 9.09 32.72 -0.40
C GLN A 48 8.71 33.70 -1.53
N LEU A 49 8.06 34.80 -1.20
CA LEU A 49 7.63 35.80 -2.17
C LEU A 49 8.74 36.82 -2.45
N GLN A 50 9.74 36.43 -3.24
CA GLN A 50 10.54 37.42 -3.98
C GLN A 50 9.65 38.02 -5.09
N GLY A 51 8.84 39.04 -4.76
CA GLY A 51 8.27 39.94 -5.78
C GLY A 51 6.74 40.07 -5.90
N PRO A 52 5.98 40.24 -4.80
CA PRO A 52 4.87 41.18 -4.88
C PRO A 52 4.81 42.12 -3.67
N THR A 53 4.34 43.35 -3.91
CA THR A 53 4.17 44.41 -2.91
C THR A 53 3.43 43.93 -1.66
N ILE A 54 3.73 44.53 -0.50
CA ILE A 54 3.06 44.34 0.82
C ILE A 54 1.53 44.18 0.70
N PHE A 55 0.93 44.86 -0.28
CA PHE A 55 -0.49 44.80 -0.61
C PHE A 55 -0.98 43.40 -1.02
N HIS A 56 -0.24 42.67 -1.87
CA HIS A 56 -0.63 41.33 -2.33
C HIS A 56 -0.47 40.28 -1.21
N THR A 57 0.60 40.39 -0.42
CA THR A 57 0.81 39.57 0.78
C THR A 57 -0.32 39.77 1.79
N PHE A 58 -0.85 41.00 1.92
CA PHE A 58 -2.00 41.32 2.76
C PHE A 58 -3.32 40.71 2.26
N PHE A 59 -3.57 40.64 0.95
CA PHE A 59 -4.78 40.00 0.41
C PHE A 59 -4.74 38.47 0.44
N HIS A 60 -3.57 37.86 0.20
CA HIS A 60 -3.39 36.42 0.44
C HIS A 60 -3.57 36.09 1.92
N PHE A 61 -3.01 36.91 2.80
CA PHE A 61 -3.23 36.85 4.24
C PHE A 61 -4.73 36.93 4.57
N LEU A 62 -5.48 37.89 4.02
CA LEU A 62 -6.94 37.99 4.19
C LEU A 62 -7.71 36.76 3.68
N GLY A 63 -7.30 36.15 2.57
CA GLY A 63 -7.92 34.93 2.03
C GLY A 63 -7.76 33.72 2.95
N PHE A 64 -6.56 33.50 3.49
CA PHE A 64 -6.29 32.45 4.48
C PHE A 64 -7.03 32.69 5.81
N VAL A 65 -7.08 33.94 6.23
CA VAL A 65 -7.83 34.37 7.41
C VAL A 65 -9.32 34.04 7.21
N ALA A 66 -9.87 34.38 6.05
CA ALA A 66 -11.29 34.24 5.76
C ALA A 66 -11.73 32.78 5.54
N SER A 67 -10.86 31.88 5.07
CA SER A 67 -11.17 30.43 4.98
C SER A 67 -11.37 29.79 6.35
N ASP A 68 -10.59 30.23 7.32
CA ASP A 68 -10.54 29.64 8.66
C ASP A 68 -11.55 30.27 9.63
N PHE A 69 -12.13 31.41 9.26
CA PHE A 69 -13.16 32.11 10.03
C PHE A 69 -14.44 31.28 10.22
N ILE A 70 -14.76 30.36 9.32
CA ILE A 70 -15.91 29.44 9.48
C ILE A 70 -15.67 28.50 10.67
N VAL A 71 -14.49 27.86 10.71
CA VAL A 71 -14.11 26.96 11.81
C VAL A 71 -14.03 27.72 13.13
N PHE A 72 -13.45 28.92 13.10
CA PHE A 72 -13.40 29.81 14.25
C PHE A 72 -14.79 30.25 14.72
N GLY A 73 -15.69 30.57 13.78
CA GLY A 73 -17.09 30.90 14.05
C GLY A 73 -17.86 29.76 14.70
N ILE A 74 -17.62 28.51 14.26
CA ILE A 74 -18.18 27.30 14.88
C ILE A 74 -17.66 27.13 16.32
N ILE A 75 -16.37 27.32 16.55
CA ILE A 75 -15.78 27.28 17.91
C ILE A 75 -16.42 28.36 18.79
N LEU A 76 -16.54 29.59 18.31
CA LEU A 76 -17.19 30.69 19.03
C LEU A 76 -18.67 30.40 19.30
N PHE A 77 -19.38 29.77 18.37
CA PHE A 77 -20.76 29.33 18.55
C PHE A 77 -20.89 28.32 19.69
N PHE A 78 -20.06 27.29 19.75
CA PHE A 78 -20.10 26.31 20.84
C PHE A 78 -19.67 26.91 22.18
N VAL A 79 -18.72 27.84 22.19
CA VAL A 79 -18.41 28.64 23.38
C VAL A 79 -19.61 29.47 23.81
N PHE A 80 -20.36 30.05 22.87
CA PHE A 80 -21.55 30.85 23.13
C PHE A 80 -22.70 30.01 23.71
N VAL A 81 -22.91 28.80 23.18
CA VAL A 81 -23.86 27.81 23.72
C VAL A 81 -23.55 27.52 25.19
N ASN A 82 -22.27 27.38 25.57
CA ASN A 82 -21.86 27.21 26.97
C ASN A 82 -22.20 28.43 27.86
N LEU A 83 -22.10 29.65 27.33
CA LEU A 83 -22.39 30.88 28.07
C LEU A 83 -23.90 31.11 28.29
N ILE A 84 -24.76 30.63 27.38
CA ILE A 84 -26.22 30.81 27.46
C ILE A 84 -26.88 29.72 28.29
N PHE A 85 -26.63 28.46 27.95
CA PHE A 85 -27.40 27.33 28.46
C PHE A 85 -26.76 26.78 29.73
N LYS A 86 -27.55 26.63 30.80
CA LYS A 86 -27.08 26.09 32.10
C LYS A 86 -27.05 24.55 32.16
N ILE A 87 -27.29 23.87 31.04
CA ILE A 87 -27.40 22.41 30.97
C ILE A 87 -26.00 21.79 30.99
N ARG A 88 -25.69 21.03 32.04
CA ARG A 88 -24.36 20.44 32.26
C ARG A 88 -23.89 19.57 31.08
N ARG A 89 -24.74 18.69 30.57
CA ARG A 89 -24.41 17.79 29.44
C ARG A 89 -24.07 18.58 28.17
N LEU A 90 -24.85 19.64 27.86
CA LEU A 90 -24.63 20.50 26.70
C LEU A 90 -23.31 21.28 26.78
N LYS A 91 -22.92 21.70 27.99
CA LYS A 91 -21.62 22.36 28.22
C LYS A 91 -20.44 21.43 27.99
N ILE A 92 -20.55 20.18 28.45
CA ILE A 92 -19.52 19.15 28.23
C ILE A 92 -19.36 18.92 26.73
N LEU A 93 -20.48 18.66 26.03
CA LEU A 93 -20.47 18.43 24.59
C LEU A 93 -19.88 19.61 23.81
N SER A 94 -20.33 20.84 24.09
CA SER A 94 -19.87 22.05 23.39
C SER A 94 -18.38 22.32 23.62
N ASN A 95 -17.89 22.09 24.84
CA ASN A 95 -16.46 22.22 25.16
C ASN A 95 -15.62 21.14 24.46
N SER A 96 -16.10 19.90 24.43
CA SER A 96 -15.41 18.81 23.73
C SER A 96 -15.31 19.07 22.24
N ILE A 97 -16.40 19.51 21.59
CA ILE A 97 -16.40 19.87 20.16
C ILE A 97 -15.42 21.01 19.90
N SER A 98 -15.44 22.05 20.74
CA SER A 98 -14.52 23.18 20.59
C SER A 98 -13.06 22.77 20.75
N LEU A 99 -12.75 21.88 21.71
CA LEU A 99 -11.39 21.38 21.94
C LEU A 99 -10.90 20.53 20.76
N ILE A 100 -11.76 19.68 20.21
CA ILE A 100 -11.45 18.88 19.02
C ILE A 100 -11.12 19.79 17.84
N LEU A 101 -11.95 20.80 17.57
CA LEU A 101 -11.71 21.76 16.49
C LEU A 101 -10.40 22.55 16.68
N LEU A 102 -10.04 22.88 17.93
CA LEU A 102 -8.75 23.52 18.24
C LEU A 102 -7.55 22.60 17.97
N LEU A 103 -7.67 21.30 18.26
CA LEU A 103 -6.64 20.31 17.95
C LEU A 103 -6.45 20.15 16.44
N PHE A 104 -7.54 20.07 15.67
CA PHE A 104 -7.47 20.07 14.20
C PHE A 104 -6.74 21.31 13.67
N PHE A 105 -7.04 22.48 14.25
CA PHE A 105 -6.39 23.73 13.85
C PHE A 105 -4.89 23.74 14.15
N LEU A 106 -4.48 23.20 15.30
CA LEU A 106 -3.07 23.08 15.66
C LEU A 106 -2.33 22.11 14.72
N ILE A 107 -2.96 20.98 14.38
CA ILE A 107 -2.42 20.03 13.40
C ILE A 107 -2.20 20.73 12.06
N ASP A 108 -3.16 21.50 11.58
CA ASP A 108 -3.04 22.26 10.31
C ASP A 108 -1.84 23.20 10.29
N VAL A 109 -1.59 23.93 11.40
CA VAL A 109 -0.44 24.84 11.52
C VAL A 109 0.87 24.08 11.42
N ILE A 110 0.98 22.94 12.10
CA ILE A 110 2.17 22.08 12.07
C ILE A 110 2.39 21.58 10.64
N THR A 111 1.33 21.11 10.00
CA THR A 111 1.38 20.61 8.63
C THR A 111 1.85 21.67 7.64
N ILE A 112 1.28 22.88 7.69
CA ILE A 112 1.71 24.00 6.83
C ILE A 112 3.18 24.36 7.09
N TYR A 113 3.63 24.34 8.35
CA TYR A 113 5.01 24.64 8.70
C TYR A 113 6.02 23.65 8.09
N TYR A 114 5.72 22.36 8.13
CA TYR A 114 6.63 21.32 7.64
C TYR A 114 6.52 21.08 6.15
N PHE A 115 5.30 20.99 5.64
CA PHE A 115 5.02 20.56 4.26
C PHE A 115 4.76 21.73 3.32
N GLN A 116 4.78 22.97 3.85
CA GLN A 116 4.50 24.20 3.09
C GLN A 116 3.15 24.13 2.34
N SER A 117 2.24 23.29 2.84
CA SER A 117 0.95 22.95 2.24
C SER A 117 -0.03 22.46 3.31
N ARG A 118 -1.33 22.59 3.05
CA ARG A 118 -2.38 21.99 3.89
C ARG A 118 -2.54 20.53 3.48
N LEU A 119 -2.49 19.62 4.45
CA LEU A 119 -2.71 18.18 4.23
C LEU A 119 -3.95 17.71 5.00
N SER A 120 -4.65 16.72 4.45
CA SER A 120 -5.74 16.08 5.20
C SER A 120 -5.17 15.23 6.33
N ILE A 121 -6.02 14.83 7.28
CA ILE A 121 -5.58 13.95 8.36
C ILE A 121 -5.11 12.59 7.85
N PHE A 122 -5.66 12.14 6.71
CA PHE A 122 -5.24 10.92 6.05
C PHE A 122 -3.84 11.06 5.43
N ASP A 123 -3.58 12.18 4.76
CA ASP A 123 -2.26 12.46 4.17
C ASP A 123 -1.20 12.55 5.26
N LEU A 124 -1.50 13.25 6.37
CA LEU A 124 -0.62 13.34 7.52
C LEU A 124 -0.33 11.96 8.14
N SER A 125 -1.35 11.09 8.22
CA SER A 125 -1.18 9.72 8.72
C SER A 125 -0.23 8.90 7.86
N SER A 126 -0.26 9.10 6.54
CA SER A 126 0.66 8.44 5.62
C SER A 126 2.11 8.90 5.86
N PHE A 127 2.35 10.19 6.07
CA PHE A 127 3.70 10.72 6.40
C PHE A 127 4.25 10.25 7.75
N ILE A 128 3.39 10.16 8.78
CA ILE A 128 3.78 9.63 10.10
C ILE A 128 4.23 8.17 9.99
N THR A 129 3.59 7.40 9.09
CA THR A 129 3.90 5.99 8.85
C THR A 129 5.23 5.82 8.11
N ILE A 130 5.56 6.70 7.16
CA ILE A 130 6.77 6.62 6.32
C ILE A 130 8.06 6.98 7.10
N SER A 131 7.97 7.88 8.08
CA SER A 131 9.16 8.46 8.73
C SER A 131 9.74 7.66 9.91
N ASN A 132 9.31 6.40 10.13
CA ASN A 132 9.58 5.66 11.39
C ASN A 132 9.28 6.56 12.60
N GLY A 133 8.02 7.01 12.67
CA GLY A 133 7.53 8.23 13.34
C GLY A 133 7.76 8.42 14.83
N GLY A 134 8.73 7.79 15.49
CA GLY A 134 9.09 8.08 16.87
C GLY A 134 9.58 9.51 17.07
N SER A 135 10.51 9.98 16.25
CA SER A 135 11.11 11.32 16.37
C SER A 135 10.14 12.44 15.96
N PHE A 136 9.38 12.25 14.87
CA PHE A 136 8.35 13.19 14.43
C PHE A 136 7.17 13.26 15.41
N PHE A 137 6.72 12.11 15.94
CA PHE A 137 5.67 12.08 16.97
C PHE A 137 6.12 12.74 18.28
N LEU A 138 7.32 12.42 18.77
CA LEU A 138 7.88 13.06 19.97
C LEU A 138 8.04 14.58 19.79
N TYR A 139 8.40 15.02 18.59
CA TYR A 139 8.47 16.43 18.26
C TYR A 139 7.09 17.10 18.23
N ILE A 140 6.07 16.47 17.61
CA ILE A 140 4.68 16.96 17.67
C ILE A 140 4.22 17.06 19.12
N VAL A 141 4.47 16.03 19.94
CA VAL A 141 4.14 16.03 21.37
C VAL A 141 4.84 17.18 22.10
N ALA A 142 6.13 17.43 21.81
CA ALA A 142 6.89 18.53 22.40
C ALA A 142 6.35 19.90 21.98
N VAL A 143 6.05 20.12 20.69
CA VAL A 143 5.46 21.37 20.18
C VAL A 143 4.07 21.59 20.78
N VAL A 144 3.23 20.55 20.82
CA VAL A 144 1.91 20.61 21.48
C VAL A 144 2.07 20.93 22.97
N ALA A 145 3.05 20.35 23.67
CA ALA A 145 3.30 20.63 25.08
C ALA A 145 3.76 22.08 25.34
N VAL A 146 4.75 22.56 24.59
CA VAL A 146 5.24 23.96 24.68
C VAL A 146 4.11 24.95 24.34
N PHE A 147 3.31 24.60 23.33
CA PHE A 147 2.14 25.38 22.94
C PHE A 147 1.09 25.44 24.05
N LEU A 148 0.73 24.32 24.67
CA LEU A 148 -0.21 24.27 25.80
C LEU A 148 0.29 25.11 26.97
N VAL A 149 1.60 25.07 27.27
CA VAL A 149 2.23 25.90 28.30
C VAL A 149 2.13 27.38 27.94
N THR A 150 2.47 27.76 26.70
CA THR A 150 2.47 29.16 26.25
C THR A 150 1.07 29.77 26.27
N VAL A 151 0.07 29.05 25.75
CA VAL A 151 -1.34 29.48 25.80
C VAL A 151 -1.84 29.61 27.23
N THR A 152 -1.46 28.68 28.11
CA THR A 152 -1.82 28.74 29.52
C THR A 152 -1.21 29.97 30.20
N THR A 153 0.05 30.29 29.91
CA THR A 153 0.75 31.46 30.45
C THR A 153 0.14 32.78 29.96
N ILE A 154 -0.09 32.93 28.65
CA ILE A 154 -0.77 34.10 28.07
C ILE A 154 -2.19 34.24 28.67
N PHE A 155 -2.90 33.13 28.84
CA PHE A 155 -4.22 33.11 29.46
C PHE A 155 -4.20 33.61 30.91
N VAL A 156 -3.25 33.14 31.72
CA VAL A 156 -3.07 33.61 33.11
C VAL A 156 -2.75 35.11 33.14
N PHE A 157 -1.92 35.59 32.23
CA PHE A 157 -1.58 37.00 32.08
C PHE A 157 -2.80 37.85 31.70
N VAL A 158 -3.56 37.45 30.66
CA VAL A 158 -4.78 38.16 30.23
C VAL A 158 -5.86 38.16 31.32
N GLN A 159 -6.04 37.05 32.05
CA GLN A 159 -6.98 37.02 33.18
C GLN A 159 -6.58 37.94 34.33
N ARG A 160 -5.28 38.09 34.59
CA ARG A 160 -4.77 38.99 35.64
C ARG A 160 -4.91 40.46 35.26
N HIS A 161 -4.69 40.81 33.99
CA HIS A 161 -4.60 42.21 33.56
C HIS A 161 -5.86 42.76 32.87
N PHE A 162 -6.75 41.90 32.34
CA PHE A 162 -7.97 42.34 31.65
C PHE A 162 -9.21 42.12 32.51
N LYS A 163 -9.73 43.20 33.14
CA LYS A 163 -10.96 43.16 33.94
C LYS A 163 -12.21 43.01 33.04
N TRP A 164 -12.63 41.77 32.80
CA TRP A 164 -13.87 41.48 32.08
C TRP A 164 -15.09 42.09 32.79
N THR A 165 -15.92 42.81 32.04
CA THR A 165 -17.23 43.29 32.52
C THR A 165 -18.05 42.10 33.03
N LYS A 166 -18.48 42.11 34.29
CA LYS A 166 -19.37 41.08 34.88
C LYS A 166 -20.80 41.12 34.31
N ASN A 167 -21.15 42.17 33.56
CA ASN A 167 -22.49 42.35 33.00
C ASN A 167 -22.73 41.40 31.82
N ARG A 168 -23.69 40.49 31.98
CA ARG A 168 -24.05 39.43 31.02
C ARG A 168 -24.55 39.99 29.69
N ASN A 169 -25.24 41.14 29.71
CA ASN A 169 -25.77 41.77 28.49
C ASN A 169 -24.64 42.36 27.64
N LYS A 170 -23.62 42.98 28.27
CA LYS A 170 -22.44 43.46 27.55
C LYS A 170 -21.62 42.32 26.94
N GLN A 171 -21.53 41.17 27.62
CA GLN A 171 -20.88 39.97 27.08
C GLN A 171 -21.64 39.40 25.88
N MET A 172 -22.97 39.38 25.93
CA MET A 172 -23.82 38.96 24.79
C MET A 172 -23.64 39.87 23.58
N VAL A 173 -23.64 41.19 23.78
CA VAL A 173 -23.45 42.16 22.69
C VAL A 173 -22.08 41.99 22.03
N ILE A 174 -21.03 41.75 22.81
CA ILE A 174 -19.68 41.49 22.27
C ILE A 174 -19.67 40.18 21.47
N ALA A 175 -20.23 39.10 22.01
CA ALA A 175 -20.26 37.80 21.32
C ALA A 175 -21.06 37.84 20.00
N VAL A 176 -22.23 38.50 20.01
CA VAL A 176 -23.05 38.69 18.80
C VAL A 176 -22.31 39.54 17.76
N ARG A 177 -21.60 40.59 18.17
CA ARG A 177 -20.77 41.40 17.25
C ARG A 177 -19.64 40.58 16.63
N PHE A 178 -18.94 39.75 17.41
CA PHE A 178 -17.92 38.84 16.87
C PHE A 178 -18.51 37.78 15.93
N PHE A 179 -19.70 37.26 16.23
CA PHE A 179 -20.40 36.31 15.35
C PHE A 179 -20.82 36.95 14.03
N ILE A 180 -21.40 38.15 14.06
CA ILE A 180 -21.76 38.91 12.85
C ILE A 180 -20.50 39.27 12.06
N PHE A 181 -19.43 39.68 12.73
CA PHE A 181 -18.13 39.96 12.09
C PHE A 181 -17.55 38.71 11.41
N SER A 182 -17.67 37.54 12.04
CA SER A 182 -17.28 36.25 11.46
C SER A 182 -18.12 35.88 10.23
N LEU A 183 -19.43 36.15 10.23
CA LEU A 183 -20.30 35.91 9.07
C LEU A 183 -19.95 36.84 7.90
N PHE A 184 -19.66 38.11 8.17
CA PHE A 184 -19.26 39.09 7.16
C PHE A 184 -17.95 38.69 6.45
N PHE A 185 -16.93 38.25 7.20
CA PHE A 185 -15.67 37.80 6.62
C PHE A 185 -15.80 36.47 5.85
N SER A 186 -16.64 35.54 6.31
CA SER A 186 -16.97 34.33 5.54
C SER A 186 -17.61 34.66 4.19
N PHE A 187 -18.45 35.70 4.12
CA PHE A 187 -19.05 36.18 2.87
C PHE A 187 -18.02 36.84 1.93
N ILE A 188 -17.08 37.62 2.46
CA ILE A 188 -15.94 38.17 1.68
C ILE A 188 -15.14 37.01 1.05
N ASN A 189 -14.92 35.92 1.77
CA ASN A 189 -14.19 34.76 1.26
C ASN A 189 -14.93 34.04 0.13
N PHE A 190 -16.25 33.92 0.23
CA PHE A 190 -17.10 33.36 -0.82
C PHE A 190 -16.94 34.13 -2.15
N ILE A 191 -16.79 35.46 -2.08
CA ILE A 191 -16.57 36.31 -3.25
C ILE A 191 -15.13 36.24 -3.78
N SER A 192 -14.14 35.94 -2.93
CA SER A 192 -12.70 35.93 -3.26
C SER A 192 -12.19 34.63 -3.92
N GLN A 193 -13.03 33.61 -4.14
CA GLN A 193 -12.64 32.27 -4.64
C GLN A 193 -12.19 32.24 -6.13
N LYS A 194 -11.15 32.98 -6.49
CA LYS A 194 -10.51 32.89 -7.82
C LYS A 194 -9.23 32.04 -7.83
N ASN A 195 -8.76 31.54 -6.69
CA ASN A 195 -7.63 30.60 -6.58
C ASN A 195 -7.98 29.45 -5.63
N ARG A 196 -8.43 28.32 -6.18
CA ARG A 196 -8.99 27.18 -5.44
C ARG A 196 -7.96 26.41 -4.59
N ASP A 197 -6.69 26.37 -4.97
CA ASP A 197 -5.77 25.36 -4.44
C ASP A 197 -5.18 25.62 -3.04
N LEU A 198 -5.32 26.84 -2.51
CA LEU A 198 -4.77 27.25 -1.20
C LEU A 198 -5.82 27.72 -0.19
N GLN A 199 -7.09 27.85 -0.59
CA GLN A 199 -8.11 28.55 0.20
C GLN A 199 -9.18 27.62 0.83
N GLU A 200 -9.05 26.30 0.65
CA GLU A 200 -9.95 25.34 1.30
C GLU A 200 -9.67 25.25 2.80
N ASN A 201 -10.74 25.32 3.60
CA ASN A 201 -10.62 25.16 5.05
C ASN A 201 -10.39 23.70 5.41
N ILE A 202 -9.70 23.45 6.54
CA ILE A 202 -9.33 22.09 6.95
C ILE A 202 -10.54 21.15 7.10
N LEU A 203 -11.73 21.67 7.44
CA LEU A 203 -12.93 20.83 7.53
C LEU A 203 -13.40 20.37 6.15
N LEU A 204 -13.52 21.28 5.19
CA LEU A 204 -13.89 20.94 3.81
C LEU A 204 -12.86 20.02 3.17
N LEU A 205 -11.57 20.30 3.35
CA LEU A 205 -10.50 19.46 2.84
C LEU A 205 -10.55 18.03 3.41
N ASN A 206 -10.91 17.86 4.69
CA ASN A 206 -11.09 16.53 5.28
C ASN A 206 -12.45 15.91 4.92
N ILE A 207 -13.51 16.69 4.72
CA ILE A 207 -14.82 16.20 4.25
C ILE A 207 -14.69 15.69 2.82
N ASP A 208 -14.05 16.42 1.92
CA ASP A 208 -13.79 15.98 0.55
C ASP A 208 -12.88 14.75 0.54
N ALA A 209 -11.89 14.67 1.42
CA ALA A 209 -11.07 13.47 1.57
C ALA A 209 -11.89 12.24 2.05
N ILE A 210 -12.89 12.45 2.91
CA ILE A 210 -13.84 11.42 3.38
C ILE A 210 -14.83 11.05 2.28
N ASP A 211 -15.44 12.02 1.60
CA ASP A 211 -16.42 11.79 0.53
C ASP A 211 -15.77 11.07 -0.66
N ASN A 212 -14.54 11.44 -1.02
CA ASN A 212 -13.72 10.70 -1.99
C ASN A 212 -13.29 9.31 -1.50
N ARG A 213 -13.39 8.98 -0.20
CA ARG A 213 -13.24 7.59 0.30
C ARG A 213 -14.57 6.83 0.24
N ILE A 214 -15.68 7.47 0.60
CA ILE A 214 -16.99 6.81 0.76
C ILE A 214 -17.72 6.68 -0.60
N GLY A 215 -17.68 7.72 -1.43
CA GLY A 215 -18.29 7.75 -2.76
C GLY A 215 -17.51 6.94 -3.80
N GLY A 216 -16.20 6.78 -3.61
CA GLY A 216 -15.31 5.99 -4.47
C GLY A 216 -15.53 4.47 -4.40
N ASP A 217 -16.36 3.98 -3.46
CA ASP A 217 -16.60 2.54 -3.29
C ASP A 217 -18.00 2.11 -3.78
N ARG A 218 -19.03 2.97 -3.76
CA ARG A 218 -20.42 2.51 -3.94
C ARG A 218 -20.90 2.37 -5.39
N ASP A 219 -20.43 3.22 -6.30
CA ASP A 219 -20.85 3.20 -7.71
C ASP A 219 -19.90 2.40 -8.64
N PHE A 220 -18.85 1.78 -8.07
CA PHE A 220 -17.76 1.10 -8.80
C PHE A 220 -17.90 -0.43 -8.80
N LEU A 221 -18.82 -0.92 -7.99
CA LEU A 221 -18.95 -2.32 -7.61
C LEU A 221 -19.99 -3.09 -8.43
N SER A 222 -20.71 -2.47 -9.36
CA SER A 222 -21.61 -3.23 -10.22
C SER A 222 -20.81 -3.94 -11.31
N ALA A 223 -20.49 -5.22 -11.09
CA ALA A 223 -19.87 -6.14 -12.04
C ALA A 223 -20.69 -6.42 -13.32
N ASN A 224 -21.77 -5.65 -13.55
CA ASN A 224 -22.74 -5.85 -14.62
C ASN A 224 -22.69 -4.76 -15.70
N ASP A 225 -21.61 -3.97 -15.82
CA ASP A 225 -21.47 -3.05 -16.96
C ASP A 225 -21.17 -3.85 -18.25
N PRO A 226 -22.08 -3.88 -19.25
CA PRO A 226 -21.92 -4.64 -20.48
C PRO A 226 -20.76 -4.14 -21.37
N LEU A 227 -20.09 -3.03 -21.02
CA LEU A 227 -19.06 -2.38 -21.81
C LEU A 227 -17.60 -2.71 -21.40
N ALA A 228 -17.37 -3.54 -20.38
CA ALA A 228 -16.02 -3.89 -19.94
C ALA A 228 -15.29 -4.82 -20.95
N LYS A 229 -14.35 -4.27 -21.73
CA LYS A 229 -13.46 -5.04 -22.63
C LYS A 229 -12.46 -5.90 -21.85
N LYS A 230 -12.04 -7.05 -22.39
CA LYS A 230 -11.01 -7.91 -21.77
C LYS A 230 -9.64 -7.23 -21.84
N TYR A 231 -8.77 -7.47 -20.86
CA TYR A 231 -7.42 -6.86 -20.82
C TYR A 231 -6.61 -7.08 -22.10
N GLU A 232 -6.67 -8.29 -22.66
CA GLU A 232 -6.00 -8.65 -23.90
C GLU A 232 -6.47 -7.79 -25.08
N ASP A 233 -7.71 -7.29 -25.05
CA ASP A 233 -8.26 -6.43 -26.10
C ASP A 233 -7.57 -5.06 -26.16
N TYR A 234 -6.84 -4.68 -25.10
CA TYR A 234 -6.05 -3.45 -25.07
C TYR A 234 -4.64 -3.63 -25.63
N PHE A 235 -4.22 -4.85 -25.93
CA PHE A 235 -2.93 -5.11 -26.52
C PHE A 235 -3.07 -5.50 -27.97
N THR A 236 -2.02 -5.19 -28.74
CA THR A 236 -1.88 -5.66 -30.09
C THR A 236 -0.47 -6.17 -30.30
N SER A 237 -0.32 -7.08 -31.24
CA SER A 237 0.98 -7.62 -31.60
C SER A 237 1.50 -6.85 -32.82
N ILE A 238 2.67 -6.22 -32.67
CA ILE A 238 3.33 -5.51 -33.77
C ILE A 238 4.69 -6.13 -34.08
N GLN A 239 5.14 -5.97 -35.32
CA GLN A 239 6.46 -6.44 -35.73
C GLN A 239 7.55 -5.48 -35.20
N GLY A 240 8.46 -6.02 -34.38
CA GLY A 240 9.62 -5.27 -33.88
C GLY A 240 10.66 -4.96 -34.96
N GLN A 241 11.52 -3.98 -34.69
CA GLN A 241 12.53 -3.48 -35.65
C GLN A 241 13.92 -4.12 -35.47
N ASN A 242 14.10 -4.98 -34.47
CA ASN A 242 15.33 -5.73 -34.19
C ASN A 242 16.60 -4.85 -34.18
N LYS A 243 16.51 -3.64 -33.64
CA LYS A 243 17.70 -2.78 -33.49
C LYS A 243 18.62 -3.34 -32.40
N LYS A 244 19.92 -3.19 -32.60
CA LYS A 244 20.97 -3.61 -31.66
C LYS A 244 21.79 -2.40 -31.24
N LEU A 245 21.33 -1.69 -30.22
CA LEU A 245 21.93 -0.46 -29.71
C LEU A 245 22.13 -0.58 -28.20
N ASN A 246 23.21 -0.02 -27.66
CA ASN A 246 23.35 0.14 -26.22
C ASN A 246 22.35 1.18 -25.69
N VAL A 247 21.75 0.96 -24.53
CA VAL A 247 20.74 1.86 -23.96
C VAL A 247 21.13 2.30 -22.56
N ILE A 248 21.12 3.61 -22.34
CA ILE A 248 21.21 4.23 -21.01
C ILE A 248 19.88 4.92 -20.74
N LEU A 249 19.16 4.48 -19.69
CA LEU A 249 17.93 5.10 -19.21
C LEU A 249 18.19 5.81 -17.88
N VAL A 250 17.90 7.11 -17.82
CA VAL A 250 18.09 7.94 -16.63
C VAL A 250 16.76 8.38 -16.07
N PHE A 251 16.46 7.96 -14.85
CA PHE A 251 15.39 8.49 -14.01
C PHE A 251 15.91 9.78 -13.35
N ALA A 252 15.50 10.91 -13.90
CA ALA A 252 15.98 12.24 -13.53
C ALA A 252 15.05 12.86 -12.47
N GLU A 253 15.49 12.87 -11.21
CA GLU A 253 14.72 13.28 -10.04
C GLU A 253 14.15 14.69 -10.21
N SER A 254 12.82 14.80 -10.24
CA SER A 254 12.07 16.06 -10.30
C SER A 254 12.36 16.94 -11.54
N PHE A 255 12.89 16.39 -12.64
CA PHE A 255 13.14 17.15 -13.87
C PHE A 255 11.83 17.63 -14.53
N SER A 256 11.55 18.92 -14.42
CA SER A 256 10.24 19.50 -14.73
C SER A 256 10.24 20.41 -15.94
N THR A 257 9.16 20.40 -16.73
CA THR A 257 9.06 21.25 -17.93
C THR A 257 9.08 22.75 -17.62
N VAL A 258 8.60 23.15 -16.43
CA VAL A 258 8.60 24.55 -15.99
C VAL A 258 10.00 25.16 -15.91
N ASP A 259 11.03 24.33 -15.77
CA ASP A 259 12.42 24.73 -15.54
C ASP A 259 13.28 24.78 -16.82
N SER A 260 12.74 24.36 -17.97
CA SER A 260 13.46 24.32 -19.27
C SER A 260 12.85 25.28 -20.28
N LYS A 261 13.67 26.20 -20.81
CA LYS A 261 13.22 27.13 -21.85
C LYS A 261 12.95 26.44 -23.17
N ARG A 262 13.69 25.37 -23.48
CA ARG A 262 13.53 24.62 -24.73
C ARG A 262 12.13 24.03 -24.94
N VAL A 263 11.47 23.60 -23.86
CA VAL A 263 10.08 23.10 -23.90
C VAL A 263 9.04 24.19 -23.58
N GLY A 264 9.46 25.45 -23.49
CA GLY A 264 8.57 26.58 -23.22
C GLY A 264 8.21 26.75 -21.74
N GLY A 265 9.10 26.33 -20.84
CA GLY A 265 9.02 26.57 -19.40
C GLY A 265 9.17 28.05 -19.01
N ILE A 266 8.77 28.36 -17.78
CA ILE A 266 8.77 29.71 -17.22
C ILE A 266 10.18 30.10 -16.81
N TYR A 267 10.92 29.17 -16.22
CA TYR A 267 12.28 29.38 -15.74
C TYR A 267 13.29 28.88 -16.77
N ASN A 268 14.57 29.18 -16.52
CA ASN A 268 15.69 28.75 -17.34
C ASN A 268 16.75 28.10 -16.45
N ASN A 269 16.33 27.11 -15.67
CA ASN A 269 17.17 26.46 -14.67
C ASN A 269 18.01 25.32 -15.27
N TYR A 270 17.68 24.88 -16.49
CA TYR A 270 18.39 23.81 -17.23
C TYR A 270 19.04 24.25 -18.56
N PRO A 271 19.82 25.35 -18.60
CA PRO A 271 20.37 25.87 -19.85
C PRO A 271 21.40 24.94 -20.53
N LEU A 272 22.15 24.12 -19.78
CA LEU A 272 23.10 23.17 -20.36
C LEU A 272 22.39 21.89 -20.80
N PHE A 273 21.43 21.40 -20.02
CA PHE A 273 20.61 20.27 -20.41
C PHE A 273 19.74 20.61 -21.63
N ASP A 274 19.30 21.86 -21.82
CA ASP A 274 18.66 22.31 -23.07
C ASP A 274 19.57 22.12 -24.31
N LYS A 275 20.90 22.20 -24.15
CA LYS A 275 21.86 21.85 -25.21
C LYS A 275 21.95 20.34 -25.43
N VAL A 276 21.86 19.54 -24.36
CA VAL A 276 21.79 18.07 -24.44
C VAL A 276 20.55 17.66 -25.23
N GLN A 277 19.37 18.20 -24.85
CA GLN A 277 18.10 17.98 -25.55
C GLN A 277 18.15 18.39 -27.04
N ALA A 278 19.00 19.36 -27.40
CA ALA A 278 19.20 19.81 -28.78
C ALA A 278 19.90 18.79 -29.68
N GLU A 279 20.61 17.83 -29.11
CA GLU A 279 21.38 16.84 -29.86
C GLU A 279 20.53 15.63 -30.29
N GLY A 280 19.26 15.59 -29.87
CA GLY A 280 18.32 14.52 -30.24
C GLY A 280 16.88 15.02 -30.36
N ILE A 281 15.94 14.20 -29.88
CA ILE A 281 14.52 14.51 -29.83
C ILE A 281 14.11 15.03 -28.46
N THR A 282 13.35 16.13 -28.44
CA THR A 282 12.79 16.75 -27.24
C THR A 282 11.28 16.55 -27.21
N PHE A 283 10.74 16.03 -26.09
CA PHE A 283 9.30 15.86 -25.93
C PHE A 283 8.70 17.04 -25.15
N LYS A 284 7.95 17.89 -25.84
CA LYS A 284 7.40 19.14 -25.27
C LYS A 284 6.23 18.88 -24.31
N ASN A 285 5.45 17.85 -24.61
CA ASN A 285 4.24 17.48 -23.87
C ASN A 285 4.42 16.12 -23.18
N PHE A 286 5.55 15.93 -22.49
CA PHE A 286 5.81 14.72 -21.71
C PHE A 286 5.12 14.75 -20.33
N MET A 287 4.43 13.66 -20.01
CA MET A 287 3.57 13.50 -18.85
C MET A 287 4.06 12.35 -17.98
N ALA A 288 4.36 12.65 -16.72
CA ALA A 288 4.67 11.64 -15.72
C ALA A 288 3.41 10.84 -15.39
N ASN A 289 3.55 9.51 -15.31
CA ASN A 289 2.44 8.62 -14.93
C ASN A 289 2.11 8.66 -13.43
N GLY A 290 2.85 9.44 -12.64
CA GLY A 290 2.57 9.72 -11.24
C GLY A 290 3.44 10.85 -10.68
N CYS A 291 3.54 10.91 -9.35
CA CYS A 291 4.02 12.09 -8.62
C CYS A 291 5.25 11.82 -7.76
N THR A 292 5.78 10.60 -7.85
CA THR A 292 6.90 10.09 -7.04
C THR A 292 7.76 9.19 -7.92
N SER A 293 9.05 9.04 -7.58
CA SER A 293 10.00 8.26 -8.38
C SER A 293 9.55 6.82 -8.59
N GLU A 294 8.87 6.21 -7.60
CA GLU A 294 8.32 4.85 -7.71
C GLU A 294 7.40 4.66 -8.92
N THR A 295 6.58 5.67 -9.22
CA THR A 295 5.59 5.62 -10.29
C THR A 295 6.27 5.61 -11.67
N ALA A 296 7.34 6.39 -11.83
CA ALA A 296 8.16 6.37 -13.03
C ALA A 296 8.87 5.03 -13.21
N HIS A 297 9.44 4.48 -12.14
CA HIS A 297 10.10 3.18 -12.18
C HIS A 297 9.15 2.08 -12.65
N ILE A 298 7.95 2.02 -12.08
CA ILE A 298 6.92 1.05 -12.47
C ILE A 298 6.54 1.25 -13.95
N ALA A 299 6.21 2.49 -14.35
CA ALA A 299 5.74 2.77 -15.71
C ALA A 299 6.80 2.52 -16.79
N LEU A 300 8.04 2.95 -16.57
CA LEU A 300 9.13 2.80 -17.52
C LEU A 300 9.68 1.37 -17.59
N LEU A 301 9.70 0.63 -16.48
CA LEU A 301 10.28 -0.71 -16.43
C LEU A 301 9.25 -1.81 -16.70
N GLN A 302 7.96 -1.59 -16.49
CA GLN A 302 6.92 -2.62 -16.70
C GLN A 302 5.86 -2.23 -17.72
N GLY A 303 5.81 -0.97 -18.16
CA GLY A 303 4.78 -0.52 -19.10
C GLY A 303 3.38 -0.42 -18.50
N VAL A 304 3.28 -0.42 -17.17
CA VAL A 304 2.01 -0.36 -16.44
C VAL A 304 1.86 1.02 -15.83
N GLU A 305 0.69 1.62 -15.98
CA GLU A 305 0.37 2.86 -15.30
C GLU A 305 0.14 2.58 -13.79
N PRO A 306 0.96 3.14 -12.89
CA PRO A 306 0.92 2.82 -11.47
C PRO A 306 -0.34 3.38 -10.80
N TRP A 307 -1.14 2.48 -10.27
CA TRP A 307 -2.23 2.74 -9.33
C TRP A 307 -1.71 2.73 -7.90
N GLN A 308 -2.03 3.75 -7.10
CA GLN A 308 -1.88 3.71 -5.65
C GLN A 308 -3.28 3.60 -5.05
N ASN A 309 -3.57 2.48 -4.40
CA ASN A 309 -4.83 2.29 -3.71
C ASN A 309 -4.91 3.28 -2.52
N PRO A 310 -6.01 4.03 -2.35
CA PRO A 310 -6.18 4.96 -1.23
C PRO A 310 -6.24 4.30 0.16
N LEU A 311 -6.27 2.96 0.23
CA LEU A 311 -6.21 2.16 1.45
C LEU A 311 -4.85 1.45 1.68
N GLU A 312 -3.96 1.44 0.68
CA GLU A 312 -2.65 0.82 0.84
C GLU A 312 -1.69 1.73 1.61
N LYS A 313 -0.90 1.11 2.50
CA LYS A 313 0.17 1.82 3.18
C LYS A 313 1.21 2.22 2.13
N ILE A 314 1.59 3.50 2.11
CA ILE A 314 2.63 4.04 1.20
C ILE A 314 3.94 3.22 1.27
N VAL A 315 4.19 2.52 2.39
CA VAL A 315 5.36 1.68 2.61
C VAL A 315 5.50 0.50 1.62
N ASP A 316 4.45 0.18 0.85
CA ASP A 316 4.40 -0.95 -0.09
C ASP A 316 4.16 -0.55 -1.56
N SER A 317 4.44 0.70 -1.96
CA SER A 317 4.17 1.20 -3.33
C SER A 317 4.72 0.32 -4.46
N TYR A 318 5.85 -0.36 -4.25
CA TYR A 318 6.45 -1.29 -5.20
C TYR A 318 5.94 -2.73 -5.10
N TYR A 319 5.39 -3.13 -3.94
CA TYR A 319 5.03 -4.51 -3.62
C TYR A 319 4.00 -5.09 -4.59
N ASN A 320 3.05 -4.27 -5.01
CA ASN A 320 2.02 -4.68 -5.97
C ASN A 320 2.62 -4.99 -7.35
N TYR A 321 3.77 -4.42 -7.66
CA TYR A 321 4.38 -4.49 -8.99
C TYR A 321 5.52 -5.49 -9.10
N ALA A 322 5.95 -6.15 -8.02
CA ALA A 322 7.13 -7.00 -8.07
C ALA A 322 6.99 -8.19 -9.07
N ASN A 323 5.83 -8.79 -9.28
CA ASN A 323 5.74 -10.08 -9.97
C ASN A 323 5.45 -10.01 -11.49
N TYR A 324 5.68 -8.89 -12.15
CA TYR A 324 5.46 -8.76 -13.59
C TYR A 324 6.61 -9.37 -14.41
N THR A 325 6.31 -10.33 -15.30
CA THR A 325 7.34 -11.12 -16.02
C THR A 325 7.77 -10.54 -17.36
N ASP A 326 7.03 -9.59 -17.94
CA ASP A 326 7.36 -8.94 -19.22
C ASP A 326 7.99 -7.55 -19.02
N ALA A 327 8.79 -7.40 -17.96
CA ALA A 327 9.51 -6.16 -17.66
C ALA A 327 10.64 -5.90 -18.68
N LEU A 328 11.01 -4.63 -18.82
CA LEU A 328 12.01 -4.16 -19.78
C LEU A 328 13.38 -4.82 -19.60
N PRO A 329 13.92 -5.01 -18.37
CA PRO A 329 15.18 -5.71 -18.18
C PRO A 329 15.08 -7.18 -18.60
N THR A 330 14.01 -7.89 -18.23
CA THR A 330 13.73 -9.26 -18.70
C THR A 330 13.69 -9.34 -20.23
N PHE A 331 13.02 -8.38 -20.87
CA PHE A 331 12.95 -8.28 -22.33
C PHE A 331 14.35 -8.12 -22.96
N PHE A 332 15.19 -7.24 -22.42
CA PHE A 332 16.57 -7.06 -22.90
C PHE A 332 17.46 -8.29 -22.62
N ASN A 333 17.33 -8.94 -21.45
CA ASN A 333 18.02 -10.19 -21.15
C ASN A 333 17.72 -11.28 -22.20
N ASN A 334 16.45 -11.42 -22.60
CA ASN A 334 16.01 -12.38 -23.61
C ASN A 334 16.59 -12.08 -25.00
N LEU A 335 16.99 -10.83 -25.26
CA LEU A 335 17.70 -10.41 -26.46
C LEU A 335 19.23 -10.54 -26.35
N GLY A 336 19.74 -11.05 -25.23
CA GLY A 336 21.16 -11.25 -24.96
C GLY A 336 21.91 -10.01 -24.50
N TYR A 337 21.20 -9.00 -23.98
CA TYR A 337 21.82 -7.81 -23.42
C TYR A 337 22.35 -8.06 -22.01
N ASP A 338 23.39 -7.32 -21.65
CA ASP A 338 23.82 -7.16 -20.27
C ASP A 338 22.99 -6.07 -19.58
N THR A 339 22.26 -6.39 -18.49
CA THR A 339 21.33 -5.45 -17.84
C THR A 339 21.78 -5.04 -16.45
N THR A 340 21.89 -3.72 -16.23
CA THR A 340 22.33 -3.16 -14.95
C THR A 340 21.37 -2.08 -14.43
N PHE A 341 21.04 -2.14 -13.14
CA PHE A 341 20.42 -1.04 -12.40
C PHE A 341 21.43 -0.39 -11.44
N LEU A 342 21.49 0.94 -11.42
CA LEU A 342 22.48 1.71 -10.66
C LEU A 342 21.84 2.83 -9.83
N SER A 343 22.14 2.89 -8.54
CA SER A 343 21.64 3.91 -7.61
C SER A 343 22.67 4.24 -6.52
N THR A 344 22.76 5.51 -6.12
CA THR A 344 23.54 5.93 -4.94
C THR A 344 22.72 6.02 -3.66
N VAL A 345 21.39 6.14 -3.77
CA VAL A 345 20.47 6.14 -2.64
C VAL A 345 20.11 4.71 -2.24
N THR A 346 19.74 4.52 -0.98
CA THR A 346 19.36 3.19 -0.48
C THR A 346 18.18 2.62 -1.24
N LEU A 347 18.38 1.40 -1.75
CA LEU A 347 17.32 0.66 -2.45
C LEU A 347 16.33 0.00 -1.48
N ASP A 348 16.60 -0.01 -0.17
CA ASP A 348 15.69 -0.68 0.78
C ASP A 348 14.48 0.21 1.13
N PHE A 349 14.53 1.50 0.78
CA PHE A 349 13.39 2.40 0.91
C PHE A 349 12.21 1.92 0.04
N LEU A 350 11.01 1.83 0.63
CA LEU A 350 9.77 1.36 -0.01
C LEU A 350 9.87 -0.04 -0.67
N ASN A 351 10.79 -0.90 -0.23
CA ASN A 351 11.08 -2.19 -0.85
C ASN A 351 11.51 -2.09 -2.33
N GLN A 352 12.14 -0.97 -2.73
CA GLN A 352 12.60 -0.78 -4.11
C GLN A 352 13.54 -1.90 -4.56
N ARG A 353 14.46 -2.36 -3.69
CA ARG A 353 15.43 -3.42 -4.00
C ARG A 353 14.76 -4.71 -4.44
N ASP A 354 13.67 -5.08 -3.80
CA ASP A 354 12.94 -6.31 -4.13
C ASP A 354 12.19 -6.17 -5.46
N PHE A 355 11.65 -5.00 -5.75
CA PHE A 355 11.09 -4.70 -7.08
C PHE A 355 12.15 -4.69 -8.20
N ILE A 356 13.32 -4.10 -7.97
CA ILE A 356 14.41 -4.12 -8.97
C ILE A 356 14.90 -5.54 -9.22
N LYS A 357 15.00 -6.39 -8.18
CA LYS A 357 15.30 -7.82 -8.34
C LYS A 357 14.21 -8.55 -9.12
N SER A 358 12.96 -8.19 -8.89
CA SER A 358 11.83 -8.92 -9.45
C SER A 358 11.65 -8.66 -10.96
N VAL A 359 12.00 -7.46 -11.45
CA VAL A 359 12.09 -7.13 -12.88
C VAL A 359 13.34 -7.70 -13.58
N LYS A 360 14.15 -8.48 -12.86
CA LYS A 360 15.26 -9.31 -13.37
C LYS A 360 16.42 -8.55 -14.01
N PHE A 361 16.85 -7.41 -13.46
CA PHE A 361 18.19 -6.91 -13.79
C PHE A 361 19.26 -7.95 -13.43
N GLN A 362 20.24 -8.18 -14.31
CA GLN A 362 21.34 -9.12 -14.06
C GLN A 362 22.31 -8.57 -13.00
N HIS A 363 22.50 -7.25 -13.01
CA HIS A 363 23.36 -6.54 -12.07
C HIS A 363 22.59 -5.42 -11.37
N ILE A 364 22.73 -5.35 -10.05
CA ILE A 364 22.17 -4.28 -9.22
C ILE A 364 23.34 -3.69 -8.43
N ILE A 365 23.62 -2.42 -8.66
CA ILE A 365 24.68 -1.67 -7.98
C ILE A 365 23.99 -0.58 -7.15
N GLY A 366 23.75 -0.87 -5.87
CA GLY A 366 23.12 0.05 -4.94
C GLY A 366 24.11 0.92 -4.15
N GLU A 367 23.59 1.54 -3.09
CA GLU A 367 24.31 2.40 -2.15
C GLU A 367 25.57 1.75 -1.58
N GLU A 368 25.60 0.41 -1.50
CA GLU A 368 26.73 -0.36 -0.99
C GLU A 368 28.02 -0.15 -1.80
N ALA A 369 27.93 0.21 -3.07
CA ALA A 369 29.07 0.49 -3.94
C ALA A 369 29.70 1.88 -3.70
N PHE A 370 29.08 2.71 -2.85
CA PHE A 370 29.43 4.11 -2.63
C PHE A 370 29.67 4.43 -1.15
N LYS A 371 29.98 3.45 -0.31
CA LYS A 371 30.13 3.63 1.15
C LYS A 371 31.20 4.65 1.53
N GLU A 372 32.30 4.69 0.79
CA GLU A 372 33.43 5.59 1.03
C GLU A 372 33.22 7.01 0.47
N GLU A 373 32.15 7.21 -0.30
CA GLU A 373 31.86 8.50 -0.92
C GLU A 373 31.19 9.45 0.07
N LYS A 374 31.52 10.74 -0.03
CA LYS A 374 30.88 11.76 0.81
C LYS A 374 29.37 11.83 0.52
N LYS A 375 28.56 11.76 1.57
CA LYS A 375 27.10 11.71 1.50
C LYS A 375 26.44 13.09 1.59
N TYR A 376 25.30 13.24 0.93
CA TYR A 376 24.54 14.48 0.86
C TYR A 376 23.03 14.28 1.13
N VAL A 377 22.15 14.64 0.19
CA VAL A 377 20.71 14.40 0.33
C VAL A 377 20.43 12.90 0.42
N PHE A 378 19.52 12.49 1.32
CA PHE A 378 19.19 11.10 1.63
C PHE A 378 20.36 10.18 2.00
N ASP A 379 21.43 10.74 2.57
CA ASP A 379 22.65 9.98 2.87
C ASP A 379 23.23 9.25 1.63
N ALA A 380 22.98 9.80 0.45
CA ALA A 380 23.41 9.25 -0.83
C ALA A 380 24.67 9.95 -1.34
N ALA A 381 25.46 9.23 -2.14
CA ALA A 381 26.53 9.85 -2.92
C ALA A 381 25.93 10.73 -4.03
N PRO A 382 26.55 11.86 -4.38
CA PRO A 382 25.96 12.85 -5.27
C PRO A 382 26.05 12.42 -6.75
N ASP A 383 25.22 13.00 -7.63
CA ASP A 383 24.97 12.45 -8.98
C ASP A 383 26.21 12.37 -9.89
N ASN A 384 27.24 13.19 -9.67
CA ASN A 384 28.50 13.10 -10.41
C ASN A 384 29.23 11.77 -10.17
N VAL A 385 29.12 11.23 -8.95
CA VAL A 385 29.65 9.92 -8.57
C VAL A 385 28.85 8.81 -9.27
N LEU A 386 27.51 8.92 -9.29
CA LEU A 386 26.63 8.02 -10.04
C LEU A 386 27.04 7.96 -11.53
N TYR A 387 27.18 9.12 -12.18
CA TYR A 387 27.57 9.20 -13.59
C TYR A 387 28.96 8.63 -13.86
N ASN A 388 29.94 8.89 -12.97
CA ASN A 388 31.26 8.30 -13.11
C ASN A 388 31.22 6.77 -12.97
N LYS A 389 30.40 6.24 -12.04
CA LYS A 389 30.22 4.80 -11.89
C LYS A 389 29.54 4.17 -13.11
N ALA A 390 28.54 4.84 -13.70
CA ALA A 390 27.93 4.39 -14.95
C ALA A 390 28.98 4.28 -16.08
N LEU A 391 29.85 5.28 -16.23
CA LEU A 391 30.94 5.22 -17.22
C LEU A 391 31.93 4.08 -16.94
N GLN A 392 32.25 3.81 -15.68
CA GLN A 392 33.10 2.67 -15.29
C GLN A 392 32.44 1.34 -15.65
N VAL A 393 31.16 1.15 -15.34
CA VAL A 393 30.40 -0.05 -15.68
C VAL A 393 30.44 -0.29 -17.19
N ILE A 394 30.15 0.75 -17.98
CA ILE A 394 30.21 0.70 -19.45
C ILE A 394 31.62 0.33 -19.95
N ALA A 395 32.66 0.92 -19.38
CA ALA A 395 34.05 0.66 -19.78
C ALA A 395 34.52 -0.75 -19.39
N SER A 396 34.00 -1.32 -18.30
CA SER A 396 34.34 -2.67 -17.82
C SER A 396 33.51 -3.79 -18.44
N GLY A 397 32.40 -3.46 -19.12
CA GLY A 397 31.50 -4.43 -19.73
C GLY A 397 32.12 -5.17 -20.92
N ASP A 398 31.53 -6.31 -21.28
CA ASP A 398 31.93 -7.06 -22.47
C ASP A 398 31.57 -6.27 -23.74
N ALA A 399 32.58 -5.71 -24.42
CA ALA A 399 32.40 -4.93 -25.64
C ALA A 399 31.69 -5.69 -26.80
N LYS A 400 31.59 -7.03 -26.71
CA LYS A 400 30.87 -7.85 -27.69
C LYS A 400 29.38 -7.99 -27.38
N LYS A 401 28.93 -7.66 -26.16
CA LYS A 401 27.54 -7.74 -25.74
C LYS A 401 26.92 -6.34 -25.68
N PRO A 402 25.71 -6.14 -26.24
CA PRO A 402 25.00 -4.89 -26.03
C PRO A 402 24.52 -4.80 -24.57
N PHE A 403 24.31 -3.60 -24.06
CA PHE A 403 23.86 -3.40 -22.68
C PHE A 403 22.62 -2.51 -22.55
N PHE A 404 21.86 -2.72 -21.47
CA PHE A 404 20.80 -1.84 -21.00
C PHE A 404 21.10 -1.42 -19.56
N LEU A 405 21.49 -0.16 -19.38
CA LEU A 405 21.81 0.43 -18.08
C LEU A 405 20.70 1.39 -17.69
N ALA A 406 20.04 1.13 -16.58
CA ALA A 406 19.09 2.05 -15.94
C ALA A 406 19.72 2.65 -14.69
N MET A 407 19.54 3.95 -14.46
CA MET A 407 20.06 4.63 -13.27
C MET A 407 19.15 5.73 -12.75
N GLN A 408 19.12 5.92 -11.43
CA GLN A 408 18.34 6.98 -10.78
C GLN A 408 19.23 8.03 -10.13
N THR A 409 18.89 9.29 -10.39
CA THR A 409 19.52 10.47 -9.76
C THR A 409 18.79 10.83 -8.47
N VAL A 410 19.43 11.63 -7.60
CA VAL A 410 18.82 12.01 -6.31
C VAL A 410 19.15 13.43 -5.87
N SER A 411 20.16 14.08 -6.48
CA SER A 411 20.71 15.34 -5.94
C SER A 411 19.75 16.53 -6.03
N SER A 412 18.73 16.45 -6.89
CA SER A 412 17.63 17.43 -6.99
C SER A 412 16.51 17.23 -5.98
N HIS A 413 16.58 16.22 -5.09
CA HIS A 413 15.55 16.01 -4.08
C HIS A 413 15.64 17.03 -2.92
N ARG A 414 14.49 17.45 -2.38
CA ARG A 414 14.41 18.35 -1.21
C ARG A 414 14.79 17.62 0.10
N PRO A 415 15.40 18.26 1.11
CA PRO A 415 15.58 19.71 1.29
C PRO A 415 16.85 20.31 0.64
N TYR A 416 17.31 19.79 -0.51
CA TYR A 416 18.50 20.22 -1.25
C TYR A 416 19.78 20.19 -0.41
N ASN A 417 20.65 19.26 -0.75
CA ASN A 417 21.97 19.20 -0.18
C ASN A 417 22.87 18.64 -1.26
N THR A 418 23.71 19.50 -1.84
CA THR A 418 24.60 19.13 -2.95
C THR A 418 26.03 19.57 -2.63
N PRO A 419 27.03 19.09 -3.37
CA PRO A 419 28.40 19.60 -3.27
C PRO A 419 28.54 21.11 -3.50
N TYR A 420 27.59 21.76 -4.20
CA TYR A 420 27.64 23.20 -4.47
C TYR A 420 26.97 24.03 -3.38
N GLY A 421 26.07 23.43 -2.60
CA GLY A 421 25.38 24.10 -1.51
C GLY A 421 23.99 23.51 -1.25
N LYS A 422 23.22 24.25 -0.46
CA LYS A 422 21.87 23.87 -0.01
C LYS A 422 20.78 24.77 -0.59
N SER A 423 21.14 25.76 -1.41
CA SER A 423 20.15 26.59 -2.10
C SER A 423 19.58 25.88 -3.32
N GLU A 424 18.41 26.32 -3.77
CA GLU A 424 17.80 25.84 -5.01
C GLU A 424 18.68 26.16 -6.25
N GLU A 425 19.30 27.35 -6.27
CA GLU A 425 20.23 27.76 -7.34
C GLU A 425 21.47 26.86 -7.40
N ASP A 426 22.06 26.53 -6.24
CA ASP A 426 23.20 25.61 -6.16
C ASP A 426 22.81 24.23 -6.68
N MET A 427 21.62 23.74 -6.31
CA MET A 427 21.09 22.46 -6.75
C MET A 427 20.92 22.41 -8.27
N PHE A 428 20.22 23.39 -8.86
CA PHE A 428 20.03 23.43 -10.32
C PHE A 428 21.37 23.55 -11.06
N THR A 429 22.26 24.42 -10.57
CA THR A 429 23.60 24.57 -11.15
C THR A 429 24.39 23.26 -11.09
N TYR A 430 24.28 22.52 -9.98
CA TYR A 430 24.94 21.23 -9.80
C TYR A 430 24.39 20.17 -10.76
N VAL A 431 23.08 19.98 -10.79
CA VAL A 431 22.42 18.96 -11.60
C VAL A 431 22.61 19.22 -13.11
N ASP A 432 22.39 20.46 -13.55
CA ASP A 432 22.53 20.85 -14.96
C ASP A 432 23.96 20.65 -15.48
N ARG A 433 24.97 21.09 -14.70
CA ARG A 433 26.39 20.92 -15.07
C ARG A 433 26.81 19.45 -15.10
N ASN A 434 26.40 18.64 -14.12
CA ASN A 434 26.84 17.25 -14.04
C ASN A 434 26.16 16.36 -15.09
N MET A 435 24.89 16.61 -15.41
CA MET A 435 24.21 15.94 -16.54
C MET A 435 24.90 16.30 -17.87
N TYR A 436 25.22 17.57 -18.08
CA TYR A 436 25.95 18.00 -19.27
C TYR A 436 27.35 17.39 -19.36
N ALA A 437 28.08 17.33 -18.25
CA ALA A 437 29.40 16.70 -18.20
C ALA A 437 29.33 15.19 -18.49
N PHE A 438 28.31 14.49 -17.98
CA PHE A 438 28.08 13.09 -18.30
C PHE A 438 27.82 12.88 -19.80
N TYR A 439 26.94 13.69 -20.39
CA TYR A 439 26.69 13.69 -21.83
C TYR A 439 27.98 13.89 -22.64
N LEU A 440 28.81 14.88 -22.29
CA LEU A 440 30.07 15.15 -22.99
C LEU A 440 31.05 13.97 -22.89
N LYS A 441 31.14 13.31 -21.73
CA LYS A 441 31.98 12.12 -21.55
C LYS A 441 31.48 10.96 -22.42
N LEU A 442 30.17 10.71 -22.48
CA LEU A 442 29.59 9.71 -23.41
C LEU A 442 29.87 10.06 -24.87
N LYS A 443 29.75 11.33 -25.25
CA LYS A 443 30.07 11.79 -26.61
C LYS A 443 31.53 11.53 -26.95
N ALA A 444 32.45 11.81 -26.02
CA ALA A 444 33.89 11.62 -26.20
C ALA A 444 34.29 10.14 -26.37
N THR A 445 33.57 9.20 -25.75
CA THR A 445 33.81 7.75 -25.95
C THR A 445 33.26 7.22 -27.28
N GLY A 446 32.51 8.04 -28.02
CA GLY A 446 31.84 7.61 -29.25
C GLY A 446 30.58 6.78 -29.02
N PHE A 447 30.04 6.75 -27.79
CA PHE A 447 28.86 5.96 -27.39
C PHE A 447 27.68 6.10 -28.38
N PHE A 448 27.38 7.31 -28.82
CA PHE A 448 26.22 7.60 -29.67
C PHE A 448 26.30 7.03 -31.09
N LYS A 449 27.43 6.45 -31.52
CA LYS A 449 27.51 5.74 -32.81
C LYS A 449 26.62 4.49 -32.82
N ASN A 450 26.55 3.78 -31.69
CA ASN A 450 25.79 2.54 -31.54
C ASN A 450 25.04 2.48 -30.19
N GLY A 451 24.65 3.64 -29.68
CA GLY A 451 24.05 3.77 -28.36
C GLY A 451 23.01 4.89 -28.31
N MET A 452 22.15 4.82 -27.30
CA MET A 452 21.05 5.74 -27.04
C MET A 452 21.05 6.12 -25.56
N LEU A 453 20.99 7.43 -25.28
CA LEU A 453 20.76 8.00 -23.96
C LEU A 453 19.31 8.51 -23.91
N ILE A 454 18.56 8.00 -22.95
CA ILE A 454 17.17 8.36 -22.67
C ILE A 454 17.16 9.02 -21.29
N VAL A 455 16.83 10.31 -21.22
CA VAL A 455 16.73 11.05 -19.95
C VAL A 455 15.30 11.45 -19.75
N VAL A 456 14.71 11.01 -18.64
CA VAL A 456 13.28 11.19 -18.36
C VAL A 456 13.11 11.64 -16.92
N GLY A 457 12.40 12.74 -16.73
CA GLY A 457 11.94 13.18 -15.43
C GLY A 457 11.00 12.14 -14.85
N ASP A 458 11.28 11.71 -13.62
CA ASP A 458 10.45 10.75 -12.91
C ASP A 458 9.09 11.35 -12.51
N HIS A 459 9.08 12.62 -12.11
CA HIS A 459 7.86 13.40 -11.92
C HIS A 459 8.15 14.90 -12.03
N ARG A 460 7.08 15.71 -12.00
CA ARG A 460 7.23 17.15 -11.78
C ARG A 460 7.70 17.39 -10.34
N LYS A 461 8.53 18.42 -10.15
CA LYS A 461 9.01 18.87 -8.85
C LYS A 461 7.84 19.12 -7.90
N MET A 462 8.02 18.70 -6.66
CA MET A 462 7.01 18.74 -5.60
C MET A 462 6.88 20.14 -5.00
N GLU A 463 6.47 21.11 -5.82
CA GLU A 463 6.29 22.51 -5.47
C GLU A 463 4.95 23.04 -5.96
N ALA A 464 4.48 24.11 -5.30
CA ALA A 464 3.32 24.85 -5.75
C ALA A 464 3.45 25.23 -7.23
N ILE A 465 2.35 25.10 -7.98
CA ILE A 465 2.34 25.42 -9.40
C ILE A 465 2.34 26.94 -9.55
N PRO A 466 3.34 27.53 -10.23
CA PRO A 466 3.32 28.95 -10.56
C PRO A 466 2.05 29.31 -11.32
N THR A 467 1.46 30.47 -10.99
CA THR A 467 0.23 30.92 -11.61
C THR A 467 0.32 30.96 -13.14
N ASP A 468 1.46 31.33 -13.69
CA ASP A 468 1.65 31.39 -15.14
C ASP A 468 1.81 30.01 -15.78
N GLU A 469 2.25 28.99 -15.03
CA GLU A 469 2.31 27.60 -15.52
C GLU A 469 0.89 27.07 -15.61
N PHE A 470 0.12 27.27 -14.52
CA PHE A 470 -1.27 26.85 -14.45
C PHE A 470 -2.16 27.57 -15.46
N LYS A 471 -1.99 28.87 -15.68
CA LYS A 471 -2.70 29.60 -16.75
C LYS A 471 -2.41 29.01 -18.13
N LYS A 472 -1.18 28.54 -18.36
CA LYS A 472 -0.73 28.05 -19.66
C LYS A 472 -1.16 26.61 -19.92
N TYR A 473 -1.09 25.75 -18.91
CA TYR A 473 -1.25 24.30 -19.08
C TYR A 473 -2.40 23.71 -18.25
N GLY A 474 -3.11 24.54 -17.47
CA GLY A 474 -4.20 24.13 -16.61
C GLY A 474 -3.80 23.00 -15.66
N MET A 475 -4.69 22.02 -15.52
CA MET A 475 -4.48 20.86 -14.65
C MET A 475 -3.34 19.95 -15.11
N THR A 476 -2.96 19.98 -16.39
CA THR A 476 -1.83 19.14 -16.87
C THR A 476 -0.51 19.55 -16.25
N SER A 477 -0.39 20.80 -15.77
CA SER A 477 0.78 21.33 -15.09
C SER A 477 1.31 20.38 -14.01
N HIS A 478 0.44 19.67 -13.29
CA HIS A 478 0.80 18.77 -12.20
C HIS A 478 1.69 17.59 -12.62
N SER A 479 1.66 17.18 -13.89
CA SER A 479 2.31 15.95 -14.36
C SER A 479 3.39 16.21 -15.41
N ARG A 480 3.74 17.48 -15.71
CA ARG A 480 4.66 17.79 -16.81
C ARG A 480 6.14 17.63 -16.42
N ALA A 481 6.73 16.52 -16.82
CA ALA A 481 8.16 16.21 -16.64
C ALA A 481 8.95 16.40 -17.95
N LEU A 482 10.28 16.51 -17.87
CA LEU A 482 11.14 16.58 -19.07
C LEU A 482 11.42 15.19 -19.62
N ALA A 483 11.52 15.06 -20.94
CA ALA A 483 12.04 13.86 -21.56
C ALA A 483 12.82 14.19 -22.84
N THR A 484 13.92 13.48 -23.06
CA THR A 484 14.69 13.55 -24.30
C THR A 484 15.37 12.23 -24.62
N ILE A 485 15.61 11.99 -25.91
CA ILE A 485 16.38 10.83 -26.39
C ILE A 485 17.43 11.31 -27.38
N ILE A 486 18.66 10.84 -27.20
CA ILE A 486 19.81 11.18 -28.02
C ILE A 486 20.52 9.90 -28.41
N GLY A 487 20.88 9.73 -29.68
CA GLY A 487 21.70 8.60 -30.09
C GLY A 487 21.52 8.17 -31.53
N SER A 488 21.96 6.94 -31.80
CA SER A 488 21.99 6.38 -33.15
C SER A 488 20.60 6.35 -33.78
N GLY A 489 20.48 6.89 -34.99
CA GLY A 489 19.22 6.96 -35.74
C GLY A 489 18.30 8.13 -35.36
N ILE A 490 18.69 9.00 -34.42
CA ILE A 490 17.93 10.18 -34.01
C ILE A 490 18.61 11.43 -34.55
N LYS A 491 17.83 12.34 -35.17
CA LYS A 491 18.38 13.59 -35.70
C LYS A 491 18.42 14.65 -34.61
N ALA A 492 19.46 15.47 -34.62
CA ALA A 492 19.55 16.64 -33.75
C ALA A 492 18.38 17.61 -34.01
N ASN A 493 17.99 18.33 -32.96
CA ASN A 493 16.93 19.33 -32.93
C ASN A 493 15.54 18.84 -33.32
N GLN A 494 15.26 17.54 -33.19
CA GLN A 494 13.90 17.03 -33.32
C GLN A 494 13.05 17.47 -32.13
N ARG A 495 11.78 17.76 -32.40
CA ARG A 495 10.78 18.10 -31.39
C ARG A 495 9.54 17.27 -31.63
N ASP A 496 9.05 16.68 -30.57
CA ASP A 496 7.76 16.01 -30.54
C ASP A 496 6.78 16.88 -29.73
N GLU A 497 5.67 17.22 -30.36
CA GLU A 497 4.59 18.00 -29.76
C GLU A 497 3.40 17.12 -29.35
N ASN A 498 3.45 15.81 -29.58
CA ASN A 498 2.43 14.90 -29.10
C ASN A 498 2.51 14.73 -27.59
N ILE A 499 1.39 14.39 -26.97
CA ILE A 499 1.33 14.00 -25.57
C ILE A 499 1.97 12.61 -25.43
N ILE A 500 3.08 12.53 -24.69
CA ILE A 500 3.84 11.29 -24.45
C ILE A 500 3.90 11.05 -22.95
N GLN A 501 3.89 9.79 -22.52
CA GLN A 501 4.04 9.42 -21.10
C GLN A 501 5.10 8.33 -20.88
N HIS A 502 5.38 7.95 -19.63
CA HIS A 502 6.41 6.94 -19.32
C HIS A 502 6.14 5.59 -20.00
N THR A 503 4.89 5.11 -19.99
CA THR A 503 4.54 3.82 -20.61
C THR A 503 4.74 3.80 -22.13
N ASP A 504 4.62 4.95 -22.80
CA ASP A 504 4.90 5.07 -24.24
C ASP A 504 6.37 4.77 -24.54
N ILE A 505 7.29 5.17 -23.66
CA ILE A 505 8.72 4.86 -23.80
C ILE A 505 8.96 3.35 -23.68
N PHE A 506 8.33 2.69 -22.71
CA PHE A 506 8.43 1.23 -22.55
C PHE A 506 8.00 0.48 -23.82
N TYR A 507 6.81 0.77 -24.35
CA TYR A 507 6.31 0.08 -25.54
C TYR A 507 7.09 0.46 -26.81
N SER A 508 7.58 1.70 -26.90
CA SER A 508 8.44 2.14 -27.99
C SER A 508 9.78 1.40 -28.02
N LEU A 509 10.36 1.10 -26.84
CA LEU A 509 11.57 0.29 -26.76
C LEU A 509 11.31 -1.16 -27.16
N LYS A 510 10.19 -1.77 -26.71
CA LYS A 510 9.81 -3.11 -27.19
C LYS A 510 9.66 -3.16 -28.71
N TYR A 511 9.03 -2.15 -29.29
CA TYR A 511 8.93 -1.98 -30.74
C TYR A 511 10.30 -1.89 -31.42
N LEU A 512 11.20 -1.04 -30.91
CA LEU A 512 12.48 -0.77 -31.56
C LEU A 512 13.43 -1.99 -31.50
N PHE A 513 13.45 -2.71 -30.38
CA PHE A 513 14.42 -3.78 -30.12
C PHE A 513 13.89 -5.19 -30.40
N GLY A 514 12.57 -5.38 -30.51
CA GLY A 514 11.98 -6.69 -30.72
C GLY A 514 12.46 -7.37 -32.01
N SER A 515 12.95 -8.60 -31.91
CA SER A 515 13.40 -9.42 -33.05
C SER A 515 12.26 -10.10 -33.81
N GLY A 516 11.04 -10.07 -33.25
CA GLY A 516 9.84 -10.67 -33.82
C GLY A 516 8.58 -9.89 -33.46
N LYS A 517 7.45 -10.58 -33.37
CA LYS A 517 6.19 -10.01 -32.88
C LYS A 517 6.32 -9.68 -31.40
N VAL A 518 6.08 -8.42 -31.05
CA VAL A 518 6.07 -7.93 -29.67
C VAL A 518 4.67 -7.47 -29.30
N LEU A 519 4.27 -7.76 -28.07
CA LEU A 519 3.01 -7.29 -27.51
C LEU A 519 3.21 -5.86 -27.00
N VAL A 520 2.36 -4.95 -27.48
CA VAL A 520 2.32 -3.54 -27.09
C VAL A 520 0.90 -3.12 -26.80
N TRP A 521 0.73 -2.07 -26.02
CA TRP A 521 -0.58 -1.45 -25.85
C TRP A 521 -1.10 -0.94 -27.19
N LYS A 522 -2.33 -1.27 -27.58
CA LYS A 522 -2.91 -0.95 -28.89
C LYS A 522 -2.88 0.56 -29.18
N ASP A 523 -3.05 1.34 -28.13
CA ASP A 523 -3.19 2.78 -28.25
C ASP A 523 -1.90 3.55 -27.98
N PHE A 524 -0.73 2.94 -27.67
CA PHE A 524 0.47 3.69 -27.26
C PHE A 524 0.99 4.67 -28.33
N ASN A 525 1.64 5.74 -27.89
CA ASN A 525 2.38 6.64 -28.79
C ASN A 525 3.80 6.12 -29.00
N ASN A 526 4.09 5.73 -30.25
CA ASN A 526 5.41 5.26 -30.59
C ASN A 526 6.36 6.44 -30.83
N ILE A 527 7.27 6.70 -29.89
CA ILE A 527 8.17 7.86 -29.94
C ILE A 527 9.21 7.78 -31.09
N PHE A 528 9.35 6.63 -31.75
CA PHE A 528 10.20 6.44 -32.93
C PHE A 528 9.41 6.48 -34.25
N LYS A 529 8.08 6.55 -34.16
CA LYS A 529 7.16 6.71 -35.28
C LYS A 529 6.12 7.75 -34.91
N PRO A 530 6.43 9.05 -35.03
CA PRO A 530 5.43 10.08 -34.81
C PRO A 530 4.26 9.84 -35.76
N SER A 531 3.14 9.36 -35.22
CA SER A 531 1.88 9.19 -35.94
C SER A 531 1.14 10.52 -36.01
N GLN A 532 0.41 10.76 -37.09
CA GLN A 532 -0.51 11.89 -37.23
C GLN A 532 -1.90 11.62 -36.63
N GLU A 533 -2.11 10.50 -35.93
CA GLU A 533 -3.44 10.14 -35.41
C GLU A 533 -3.66 10.64 -33.97
N ASP A 534 -4.71 11.44 -33.80
CA ASP A 534 -5.23 12.01 -32.56
C ASP A 534 -5.68 10.91 -31.58
N ARG A 535 -5.11 10.87 -30.36
CA ARG A 535 -5.47 9.87 -29.33
C ARG A 535 -5.40 10.43 -27.91
N ASN A 536 -6.59 10.70 -27.33
CA ASN A 536 -6.81 11.03 -25.91
C ASN A 536 -6.02 10.13 -24.92
N ARG A 537 -5.54 10.73 -23.82
CA ARG A 537 -4.73 10.05 -22.78
C ARG A 537 -5.22 10.35 -21.37
N GLY A 538 -5.14 9.37 -20.48
CA GLY A 538 -5.24 9.62 -19.05
C GLY A 538 -3.86 9.87 -18.50
N VAL A 539 -3.75 10.94 -17.72
CA VAL A 539 -2.56 11.21 -16.94
C VAL A 539 -3.04 11.39 -15.50
N ARG A 540 -2.41 10.66 -14.59
CA ARG A 540 -2.75 10.75 -13.18
C ARG A 540 -2.49 12.16 -12.67
N TYR A 541 -3.47 12.74 -12.00
CA TYR A 541 -3.39 14.09 -11.47
C TYR A 541 -2.66 14.07 -10.12
N CYS A 542 -1.66 14.95 -10.00
CA CYS A 542 -0.75 14.99 -8.85
C CYS A 542 -1.17 16.03 -7.83
N ARG A 543 -2.15 15.66 -6.99
CA ARG A 543 -2.45 16.33 -5.72
C ARG A 543 -2.66 15.27 -4.65
N PHE A 544 -1.85 15.27 -3.58
CA PHE A 544 -1.90 14.26 -2.51
C PHE A 544 -3.31 14.05 -1.93
N SER A 545 -4.14 15.10 -1.88
CA SER A 545 -5.50 15.07 -1.33
C SER A 545 -6.63 14.84 -2.35
N GLU A 546 -6.39 15.03 -3.65
CA GLU A 546 -7.42 14.88 -4.69
C GLU A 546 -7.12 13.65 -5.54
N LYS A 547 -7.85 12.59 -5.24
CA LYS A 547 -7.77 11.25 -5.85
C LYS A 547 -8.34 11.19 -7.27
N ASN A 548 -8.39 12.32 -7.97
CA ASN A 548 -8.99 12.43 -9.29
C ASN A 548 -7.96 12.01 -10.34
N TYR A 549 -8.42 11.38 -11.42
CA TYR A 549 -7.60 11.19 -12.63
C TYR A 549 -7.90 12.34 -13.58
N ALA A 550 -6.91 12.85 -14.31
CA ALA A 550 -7.16 13.80 -15.39
C ALA A 550 -7.05 13.06 -16.72
N VAL A 551 -8.11 13.04 -17.52
CA VAL A 551 -7.94 12.68 -18.94
C VAL A 551 -7.56 13.96 -19.67
N ILE A 552 -6.33 13.95 -20.19
CA ILE A 552 -5.81 14.97 -21.09
C ILE A 552 -6.29 14.60 -22.50
N LYS A 553 -7.17 15.42 -23.04
CA LYS A 553 -7.57 15.35 -24.44
C LYS A 553 -6.50 16.00 -25.32
N ASP A 554 -6.50 15.64 -26.59
CA ASP A 554 -5.51 16.12 -27.57
C ASP A 554 -5.54 17.65 -27.77
N ASP A 555 -6.66 18.30 -27.46
CA ASP A 555 -6.81 19.76 -27.45
C ASP A 555 -6.13 20.45 -26.25
N GLY A 556 -5.44 19.69 -25.39
CA GLY A 556 -4.77 20.17 -24.19
C GLY A 556 -5.73 20.43 -23.02
N THR A 557 -7.02 20.14 -23.18
CA THR A 557 -7.98 20.22 -22.08
C THR A 557 -7.82 19.01 -21.18
N ALA A 558 -7.77 19.28 -19.87
CA ALA A 558 -7.76 18.25 -18.85
C ALA A 558 -9.11 18.26 -18.14
N HIS A 559 -9.82 17.12 -18.19
CA HIS A 559 -11.01 16.92 -17.39
C HIS A 559 -10.64 16.16 -16.13
N THR A 560 -10.88 16.76 -14.96
CA THR A 560 -10.85 16.03 -13.69
C THR A 560 -12.00 15.04 -13.69
N LEU A 561 -11.67 13.76 -13.76
CA LEU A 561 -12.63 12.69 -13.66
C LEU A 561 -12.80 12.34 -12.20
N ARG A 562 -14.05 12.47 -11.72
CA ARG A 562 -14.45 11.79 -10.51
C ARG A 562 -14.41 10.29 -10.82
N PRO A 563 -13.93 9.46 -9.89
CA PRO A 563 -14.05 8.03 -10.04
C PRO A 563 -15.51 7.69 -10.47
N GLY A 564 -15.71 6.76 -11.43
CA GLY A 564 -17.02 6.12 -11.68
C GLY A 564 -17.85 6.73 -12.82
N GLN A 565 -17.41 7.85 -13.40
CA GLN A 565 -18.17 8.58 -14.42
C GLN A 565 -17.63 8.46 -15.86
N ASP A 566 -16.53 7.71 -16.10
CA ASP A 566 -15.86 7.68 -17.41
C ASP A 566 -15.38 6.26 -17.83
N PRO A 567 -15.69 5.79 -19.06
CA PRO A 567 -15.25 4.51 -19.62
C PRO A 567 -13.73 4.30 -19.62
N TYR A 568 -12.95 5.38 -19.62
CA TYR A 568 -11.49 5.36 -19.64
C TYR A 568 -10.90 5.02 -18.25
N ILE A 569 -11.58 5.41 -17.15
CA ILE A 569 -11.23 4.94 -15.79
C ILE A 569 -11.61 3.47 -15.61
N GLN A 570 -12.73 3.02 -16.18
CA GLN A 570 -13.07 1.59 -16.21
C GLN A 570 -12.00 0.76 -16.94
N LYS A 571 -11.49 1.27 -18.08
CA LYS A 571 -10.34 0.72 -18.82
C LYS A 571 -9.08 0.57 -17.95
N TYR A 572 -8.79 1.53 -17.08
CA TYR A 572 -7.66 1.47 -16.14
C TYR A 572 -7.83 0.45 -15.03
N ILE A 573 -9.04 0.40 -14.43
CA ILE A 573 -9.35 -0.53 -13.35
C ILE A 573 -9.35 -1.97 -13.87
N THR A 574 -9.83 -2.24 -15.09
CA THR A 574 -9.76 -3.57 -15.71
C THR A 574 -8.31 -4.00 -15.99
N ALA A 575 -7.44 -3.07 -16.40
CA ALA A 575 -6.02 -3.35 -16.61
C ALA A 575 -5.29 -3.66 -15.31
N TYR A 576 -5.56 -2.91 -14.24
CA TYR A 576 -5.04 -3.17 -12.90
C TYR A 576 -5.55 -4.49 -12.29
N LYS A 577 -6.85 -4.79 -12.41
CA LYS A 577 -7.45 -6.05 -11.91
C LYS A 577 -6.94 -7.31 -12.61
N LYS A 578 -6.53 -7.21 -13.89
CA LYS A 578 -5.95 -8.35 -14.63
C LYS A 578 -4.41 -8.39 -14.56
N PHE A 579 -3.77 -7.29 -14.22
CA PHE A 579 -2.36 -7.22 -13.82
C PHE A 579 -2.09 -8.08 -12.57
N GLU A 580 -3.00 -8.10 -11.60
CA GLU A 580 -2.93 -9.03 -10.46
C GLU A 580 -3.23 -10.48 -10.82
N TYR A 581 -4.04 -10.71 -11.85
CA TYR A 581 -4.26 -12.04 -12.39
C TYR A 581 -3.01 -12.62 -13.08
N GLN A 582 -2.16 -11.79 -13.69
CA GLN A 582 -0.88 -12.23 -14.30
C GLN A 582 0.22 -12.49 -13.26
N LYS A 583 0.23 -11.74 -12.15
CA LYS A 583 1.06 -12.00 -10.95
C LYS A 583 0.86 -13.42 -10.39
N LEU A 584 -0.35 -13.97 -10.52
CA LEU A 584 -0.71 -15.28 -9.96
C LEU A 584 -0.32 -16.49 -10.83
N VAL A 585 -0.08 -16.32 -12.12
CA VAL A 585 0.24 -17.45 -13.03
C VAL A 585 1.74 -17.76 -13.07
N GLY A 586 2.60 -16.82 -12.66
CA GLY A 586 4.05 -16.91 -12.84
C GLY A 586 4.91 -17.17 -11.60
N THR A 587 4.39 -17.03 -10.37
CA THR A 587 5.28 -16.95 -9.18
C THR A 587 5.04 -17.97 -8.07
N GLY A 588 4.08 -18.90 -8.19
CA GLY A 588 3.86 -19.93 -7.16
C GLY A 588 3.60 -19.37 -5.75
N TYR A 589 3.18 -18.11 -5.65
CA TYR A 589 2.81 -17.44 -4.40
C TYR A 589 1.30 -17.21 -4.45
N ASP A 590 0.58 -18.05 -3.72
CA ASP A 590 -0.87 -18.01 -3.60
C ASP A 590 -1.38 -16.66 -3.09
N SER A 591 -2.47 -16.23 -3.72
CA SER A 591 -3.32 -15.09 -3.46
C SER A 591 -3.88 -15.05 -2.04
N LEU A 592 -3.62 -13.98 -1.29
CA LEU A 592 -4.35 -13.64 -0.06
C LEU A 592 -5.03 -12.26 -0.09
N TYR A 593 -4.90 -11.50 -1.18
CA TYR A 593 -5.35 -10.10 -1.20
C TYR A 593 -6.33 -9.71 -2.32
N PHE A 594 -6.69 -10.60 -3.26
CA PHE A 594 -7.49 -10.17 -4.43
C PHE A 594 -8.72 -11.00 -4.84
N ASN A 595 -9.10 -12.04 -4.10
CA ASN A 595 -10.24 -12.87 -4.52
C ASN A 595 -11.62 -12.20 -4.32
N ASN A 596 -11.75 -11.17 -3.48
CA ASN A 596 -13.04 -10.52 -3.20
C ASN A 596 -13.68 -9.74 -4.39
N PHE A 597 -13.20 -9.84 -5.65
CA PHE A 597 -13.66 -8.91 -6.71
C PHE A 597 -13.94 -9.45 -8.13
N ILE A 598 -13.79 -10.75 -8.44
CA ILE A 598 -14.23 -11.25 -9.77
C ILE A 598 -15.03 -12.55 -9.61
N ILE A 599 -16.34 -12.39 -9.48
CA ILE A 599 -17.29 -13.46 -9.79
C ILE A 599 -17.25 -13.69 -11.30
N GLY A 600 -16.93 -14.92 -11.69
CA GLY A 600 -17.38 -15.50 -12.95
C GLY A 600 -16.51 -15.28 -14.18
N THR A 601 -15.30 -15.84 -14.22
CA THR A 601 -14.82 -16.53 -15.45
C THR A 601 -13.80 -17.60 -15.07
N GLY A 602 -14.05 -18.84 -15.48
CA GLY A 602 -13.35 -20.05 -15.06
C GLY A 602 -11.83 -20.00 -15.05
N LYS A 603 -11.27 -20.30 -13.88
CA LYS A 603 -9.98 -20.94 -13.65
C LYS A 603 -10.21 -21.99 -12.58
N SER A 604 -9.61 -23.18 -12.71
CA SER A 604 -9.55 -24.14 -11.61
C SER A 604 -8.68 -23.53 -10.50
N TYR A 605 -9.30 -23.12 -9.40
CA TYR A 605 -8.58 -22.83 -8.17
C TYR A 605 -8.04 -24.14 -7.60
N ASP A 606 -6.80 -24.14 -7.12
CA ASP A 606 -6.26 -25.27 -6.36
C ASP A 606 -7.04 -25.32 -5.04
N PHE A 607 -8.06 -26.17 -5.00
CA PHE A 607 -9.00 -26.30 -3.89
C PHE A 607 -8.58 -27.52 -3.08
N SER A 608 -8.18 -27.32 -1.82
CA SER A 608 -7.63 -28.38 -0.97
C SER A 608 -8.73 -29.02 -0.13
N ILE A 609 -8.98 -30.30 -0.41
CA ILE A 609 -9.93 -31.14 0.31
C ILE A 609 -9.15 -32.00 1.30
N ILE A 610 -9.35 -31.73 2.57
CA ILE A 610 -8.74 -32.46 3.69
C ILE A 610 -9.75 -33.50 4.19
N ALA A 611 -9.36 -34.77 4.23
CA ALA A 611 -10.17 -35.82 4.82
C ALA A 611 -10.21 -35.63 6.35
N HIS A 612 -11.37 -35.27 6.90
CA HIS A 612 -11.57 -35.15 8.34
C HIS A 612 -11.48 -36.55 8.96
N ARG A 613 -10.65 -36.74 9.99
CA ARG A 613 -10.40 -38.02 10.67
C ARG A 613 -10.11 -39.22 9.77
N GLY A 614 -9.54 -39.00 8.57
CA GLY A 614 -9.31 -40.06 7.59
C GLY A 614 -10.59 -40.59 6.94
N ASP A 615 -11.44 -39.72 6.38
CA ASP A 615 -12.60 -40.08 5.54
C ASP A 615 -13.55 -41.13 6.17
N PRO A 616 -14.34 -40.75 7.19
CA PRO A 616 -15.24 -41.65 7.91
C PRO A 616 -16.48 -42.07 7.12
N SER A 617 -16.50 -41.84 5.80
CA SER A 617 -17.59 -42.25 4.92
C SER A 617 -17.76 -43.78 4.88
N GLU A 618 -16.66 -44.55 4.90
CA GLU A 618 -16.67 -46.04 4.87
C GLU A 618 -15.64 -46.71 5.81
N ALA A 619 -15.04 -45.95 6.72
CA ALA A 619 -14.06 -46.43 7.70
C ALA A 619 -14.32 -45.82 9.09
N ASP A 620 -13.77 -46.42 10.14
CA ASP A 620 -13.82 -45.80 11.46
C ASP A 620 -12.95 -44.54 11.49
N ASP A 621 -13.41 -43.50 12.20
CA ASP A 621 -12.63 -42.29 12.48
C ASP A 621 -11.22 -42.65 12.96
N ASN A 622 -10.21 -41.92 12.48
CA ASN A 622 -8.83 -42.02 12.95
C ASN A 622 -8.22 -43.44 12.74
N SER A 623 -8.71 -44.20 11.76
CA SER A 623 -8.18 -45.52 11.35
C SER A 623 -7.17 -45.43 10.20
N LEU A 624 -6.28 -46.41 10.08
CA LEU A 624 -5.40 -46.53 8.92
C LEU A 624 -6.20 -46.84 7.65
N LYS A 625 -7.26 -47.65 7.76
CA LYS A 625 -8.21 -47.88 6.66
C LYS A 625 -8.79 -46.57 6.15
N GLY A 626 -9.19 -45.68 7.06
CA GLY A 626 -9.67 -44.35 6.71
C GLY A 626 -8.65 -43.50 5.95
N PHE A 627 -7.38 -43.51 6.40
CA PHE A 627 -6.32 -42.81 5.67
C PHE A 627 -6.05 -43.42 4.29
N LYS A 628 -6.18 -44.73 4.13
CA LYS A 628 -6.10 -45.37 2.81
C LYS A 628 -7.25 -44.91 1.91
N LEU A 629 -8.47 -44.90 2.45
CA LEU A 629 -9.66 -44.43 1.73
C LEU A 629 -9.51 -42.97 1.30
N ALA A 630 -9.08 -42.08 2.21
CA ALA A 630 -8.80 -40.69 1.90
C ALA A 630 -7.78 -40.53 0.75
N LYS A 631 -6.73 -41.35 0.73
CA LYS A 631 -5.72 -41.36 -0.34
C LYS A 631 -6.29 -41.89 -1.66
N GLU A 632 -7.07 -42.97 -1.61
CA GLU A 632 -7.73 -43.58 -2.77
C GLU A 632 -8.75 -42.60 -3.40
N ASN A 633 -9.40 -41.79 -2.57
CA ASN A 633 -10.30 -40.71 -2.97
C ASN A 633 -9.58 -39.40 -3.35
N GLU A 634 -8.25 -39.45 -3.50
CA GLU A 634 -7.40 -38.34 -3.93
C GLU A 634 -7.51 -37.09 -3.03
N SER A 635 -7.70 -37.28 -1.73
CA SER A 635 -7.68 -36.18 -0.77
C SER A 635 -6.30 -35.52 -0.73
N ASP A 636 -6.27 -34.18 -0.68
CA ASP A 636 -5.03 -33.39 -0.70
C ASP A 636 -4.30 -33.42 0.66
N GLY A 637 -5.05 -33.70 1.72
CA GLY A 637 -4.58 -33.75 3.09
C GLY A 637 -5.44 -34.63 3.97
N VAL A 638 -4.97 -34.90 5.18
CA VAL A 638 -5.76 -35.61 6.20
C VAL A 638 -5.71 -34.85 7.51
N GLU A 639 -6.84 -34.76 8.19
CA GLU A 639 -6.95 -34.30 9.58
C GLU A 639 -7.19 -35.50 10.49
N PHE A 640 -6.64 -35.46 11.70
CA PHE A 640 -6.86 -36.48 12.71
C PHE A 640 -6.51 -35.98 14.11
N ASP A 641 -7.08 -36.65 15.10
CA ASP A 641 -6.95 -36.30 16.50
C ASP A 641 -5.85 -37.10 17.20
N VAL A 642 -5.12 -36.46 18.10
CA VAL A 642 -4.19 -37.14 19.01
C VAL A 642 -4.59 -36.96 20.47
N SER A 643 -4.68 -38.08 21.18
CA SER A 643 -4.93 -38.17 22.62
C SER A 643 -3.69 -38.72 23.35
N PHE A 644 -3.58 -38.50 24.66
CA PHE A 644 -2.39 -38.86 25.44
C PHE A 644 -2.64 -40.05 26.38
N THR A 645 -1.80 -41.07 26.30
CA THR A 645 -1.88 -42.26 27.18
C THR A 645 -1.39 -41.97 28.61
N LYS A 646 -1.62 -42.92 29.52
CA LYS A 646 -1.15 -42.84 30.91
C LYS A 646 0.35 -42.62 31.01
N ASP A 647 1.10 -43.35 30.17
CA ASP A 647 2.56 -43.40 30.08
C ASP A 647 3.16 -42.39 29.10
N GLY A 648 2.35 -41.48 28.55
CA GLY A 648 2.83 -40.29 27.87
C GLY A 648 3.13 -40.46 26.38
N TYR A 649 2.34 -41.27 25.67
CA TYR A 649 2.42 -41.42 24.23
C TYR A 649 1.21 -40.76 23.54
N ASN A 650 1.45 -40.04 22.44
CA ASN A 650 0.41 -39.56 21.55
C ASN A 650 -0.16 -40.70 20.71
N VAL A 651 -1.47 -40.94 20.82
CA VAL A 651 -2.22 -41.96 20.08
C VAL A 651 -3.34 -41.33 19.25
N ILE A 652 -3.58 -41.88 18.07
CA ILE A 652 -4.52 -41.39 17.06
C ILE A 652 -5.95 -41.76 17.49
N TYR A 653 -6.66 -40.84 18.15
CA TYR A 653 -8.00 -41.06 18.70
C TYR A 653 -8.69 -39.75 19.16
N HIS A 654 -9.96 -39.56 18.76
CA HIS A 654 -10.71 -38.31 18.97
C HIS A 654 -11.02 -37.95 20.43
N GLY A 655 -11.48 -38.91 21.24
CA GLY A 655 -12.09 -38.62 22.54
C GLY A 655 -11.27 -39.10 23.74
N PRO A 656 -11.51 -38.55 24.95
CA PRO A 656 -10.93 -39.13 26.15
C PRO A 656 -11.52 -40.53 26.39
N SER A 657 -12.76 -40.75 25.95
CA SER A 657 -13.54 -41.94 26.22
C SER A 657 -13.47 -42.95 25.09
N LEU A 658 -13.20 -44.21 25.44
CA LEU A 658 -13.08 -45.35 24.52
C LEU A 658 -14.44 -45.98 24.14
N ASN A 659 -15.53 -45.22 24.27
CA ASN A 659 -16.90 -45.69 24.01
C ASN A 659 -17.08 -46.29 22.60
N ASN A 660 -16.35 -45.75 21.62
CA ASN A 660 -16.42 -46.17 20.22
C ASN A 660 -15.36 -47.23 19.87
N THR A 661 -14.94 -48.03 20.84
CA THR A 661 -13.97 -49.13 20.66
C THR A 661 -14.52 -50.42 21.25
N THR A 662 -13.81 -51.53 21.05
CA THR A 662 -14.11 -52.82 21.70
C THR A 662 -14.02 -52.77 23.24
N CYS A 663 -13.42 -51.72 23.82
CA CYS A 663 -13.34 -51.53 25.28
C CYS A 663 -14.64 -51.01 25.92
N GLY A 664 -15.58 -50.51 25.13
CA GLY A 664 -16.91 -50.13 25.59
C GLY A 664 -16.95 -48.89 26.51
N LYS A 665 -18.08 -48.73 27.20
CA LYS A 665 -18.39 -47.50 27.95
C LYS A 665 -17.54 -47.33 29.22
N ASN A 666 -17.35 -46.07 29.66
CA ASN A 666 -16.65 -45.69 30.91
C ASN A 666 -15.15 -46.04 30.96
N LYS A 667 -14.51 -46.30 29.81
CA LYS A 667 -13.06 -46.43 29.69
C LYS A 667 -12.48 -45.17 29.06
N TYR A 668 -11.26 -44.80 29.45
CA TYR A 668 -10.62 -43.56 29.00
C TYR A 668 -9.17 -43.78 28.60
N VAL A 669 -8.71 -43.12 27.53
CA VAL A 669 -7.35 -43.26 26.97
C VAL A 669 -6.27 -43.03 28.02
N TYR A 670 -6.40 -41.96 28.82
CA TYR A 670 -5.43 -41.57 29.85
C TYR A 670 -5.34 -42.55 31.04
N ASN A 671 -6.22 -43.57 31.11
CA ASN A 671 -6.14 -44.62 32.13
C ASN A 671 -5.27 -45.82 31.70
N TYR A 672 -4.89 -45.92 30.43
CA TYR A 672 -4.17 -47.06 29.86
C TYR A 672 -2.74 -46.67 29.47
N THR A 673 -1.79 -47.59 29.67
CA THR A 673 -0.48 -47.51 29.01
C THR A 673 -0.64 -47.80 27.52
N LEU A 674 0.28 -47.35 26.67
CA LEU A 674 0.23 -47.62 25.23
C LEU A 674 0.09 -49.14 24.96
N LYS A 675 0.93 -49.93 25.63
CA LYS A 675 0.92 -51.40 25.52
C LYS A 675 -0.42 -52.02 25.92
N ASP A 676 -1.02 -51.55 27.02
CA ASP A 676 -2.33 -52.04 27.45
C ASP A 676 -3.44 -51.61 26.48
N LEU A 677 -3.39 -50.38 25.99
CA LEU A 677 -4.37 -49.82 25.07
C LEU A 677 -4.42 -50.60 23.76
N GLN A 678 -3.27 -50.77 23.09
CA GLN A 678 -3.17 -51.49 21.82
C GLN A 678 -3.53 -52.98 21.93
N LYS A 679 -3.30 -53.59 23.11
CA LYS A 679 -3.65 -54.98 23.38
C LYS A 679 -5.13 -55.19 23.65
N LYS A 680 -5.76 -54.28 24.41
CA LYS A 680 -7.12 -54.48 24.97
C LYS A 680 -8.21 -53.79 24.16
N CYS A 681 -7.91 -52.69 23.48
CA CYS A 681 -8.88 -51.88 22.76
C CYS A 681 -8.56 -51.88 21.26
N LYS A 682 -9.58 -52.13 20.45
CA LYS A 682 -9.56 -52.03 18.99
C LYS A 682 -10.63 -51.06 18.53
N LEU A 683 -10.42 -50.42 17.39
CA LEU A 683 -11.48 -49.74 16.66
C LEU A 683 -12.58 -50.75 16.28
N LYS A 684 -13.77 -50.29 15.90
CA LYS A 684 -14.92 -51.17 15.62
C LYS A 684 -14.66 -52.05 14.38
N ASP A 685 -13.87 -51.55 13.44
CA ASP A 685 -13.38 -52.29 12.28
C ASP A 685 -12.26 -53.31 12.61
N GLY A 686 -11.83 -53.37 13.87
CA GLY A 686 -10.82 -54.30 14.37
C GLY A 686 -9.39 -53.76 14.35
N GLU A 687 -9.16 -52.55 13.82
CA GLU A 687 -7.82 -51.96 13.80
C GLU A 687 -7.29 -51.62 15.19
N THR A 688 -5.96 -51.60 15.31
CA THR A 688 -5.29 -51.21 16.54
C THR A 688 -5.17 -49.69 16.59
N ILE A 689 -5.40 -49.09 17.76
CA ILE A 689 -5.15 -47.65 17.95
C ILE A 689 -3.66 -47.38 17.81
N MET A 690 -3.26 -46.67 16.76
CA MET A 690 -1.87 -46.38 16.44
C MET A 690 -1.35 -45.18 17.26
N THR A 691 -0.04 -45.13 17.48
CA THR A 691 0.64 -43.90 17.91
C THR A 691 0.74 -42.90 16.76
N LEU A 692 0.98 -41.64 17.09
CA LEU A 692 1.29 -40.60 16.11
C LEU A 692 2.50 -40.99 15.25
N GLU A 693 3.55 -41.54 15.87
CA GLU A 693 4.76 -41.95 15.17
C GLU A 693 4.49 -43.10 14.18
N GLU A 694 3.78 -44.15 14.61
CA GLU A 694 3.43 -45.27 13.73
C GLU A 694 2.59 -44.82 12.54
N MET A 695 1.60 -43.93 12.77
CA MET A 695 0.72 -43.45 11.70
C MET A 695 1.48 -42.57 10.69
N LEU A 696 2.30 -41.64 11.17
CA LEU A 696 3.10 -40.77 10.30
C LEU A 696 4.10 -41.56 9.45
N VAL A 697 4.75 -42.59 10.02
CA VAL A 697 5.67 -43.46 9.29
C VAL A 697 4.96 -44.23 8.18
N GLN A 698 3.79 -44.81 8.46
CA GLN A 698 3.06 -45.59 7.45
C GLN A 698 2.49 -44.72 6.32
N THR A 699 2.10 -43.50 6.66
CA THR A 699 1.40 -42.61 5.73
C THR A 699 2.33 -41.57 5.12
N GLN A 700 3.63 -41.60 5.41
CA GLN A 700 4.59 -40.59 4.96
C GLN A 700 4.54 -40.41 3.44
N GLY A 701 4.22 -39.19 2.99
CA GLY A 701 4.16 -38.85 1.57
C GLY A 701 2.86 -39.25 0.87
N TRP A 702 1.86 -39.79 1.59
CA TRP A 702 0.52 -40.03 1.03
C TRP A 702 -0.22 -38.73 0.74
N PHE A 703 0.00 -37.72 1.58
CA PHE A 703 -0.73 -36.46 1.53
C PHE A 703 0.20 -35.25 1.43
N GLY A 704 -0.34 -34.15 0.89
CA GLY A 704 0.35 -32.85 0.85
C GLY A 704 0.45 -32.22 2.25
N LYS A 705 -0.58 -32.41 3.08
CA LYS A 705 -0.67 -31.88 4.45
C LYS A 705 -1.29 -32.86 5.44
N TYR A 706 -0.88 -32.75 6.70
CA TYR A 706 -1.43 -33.50 7.84
C TYR A 706 -1.84 -32.49 8.91
N PHE A 707 -3.12 -32.43 9.25
CA PHE A 707 -3.64 -31.60 10.33
C PHE A 707 -3.74 -32.47 11.58
N VAL A 708 -2.95 -32.15 12.61
CA VAL A 708 -2.83 -32.92 13.85
C VAL A 708 -3.47 -32.14 14.98
N GLU A 709 -4.67 -32.55 15.37
CA GLU A 709 -5.44 -31.89 16.42
C GLU A 709 -5.10 -32.50 17.80
N ILE A 710 -4.43 -31.72 18.65
CA ILE A 710 -4.01 -32.15 19.99
C ILE A 710 -5.19 -32.02 20.95
N LYS A 711 -5.77 -33.16 21.31
CA LYS A 711 -6.85 -33.27 22.29
C LYS A 711 -6.28 -33.44 23.69
N VAL A 712 -6.24 -32.34 24.43
CA VAL A 712 -5.82 -32.33 25.84
C VAL A 712 -7.00 -32.71 26.73
N HIS A 713 -6.88 -33.86 27.39
CA HIS A 713 -7.88 -34.34 28.36
C HIS A 713 -7.42 -34.18 29.81
N ASP A 714 -6.11 -34.04 30.03
CA ASP A 714 -5.49 -33.72 31.30
C ASP A 714 -4.66 -32.43 31.13
N PRO A 715 -5.16 -31.27 31.58
CA PRO A 715 -4.48 -29.99 31.42
C PRO A 715 -3.06 -29.97 32.01
N THR A 716 -2.77 -30.81 33.01
CA THR A 716 -1.42 -30.89 33.60
C THR A 716 -0.40 -31.54 32.67
N LYS A 717 -0.86 -32.24 31.63
CA LYS A 717 -0.03 -32.92 30.62
C LYS A 717 -0.03 -32.20 29.27
N ALA A 718 -0.72 -31.07 29.13
CA ALA A 718 -0.84 -30.34 27.86
C ALA A 718 0.52 -30.03 27.23
N GLU A 719 1.48 -29.58 28.04
CA GLU A 719 2.83 -29.27 27.59
C GLU A 719 3.61 -30.50 27.14
N ALA A 720 3.59 -31.56 27.95
CA ALA A 720 4.26 -32.81 27.62
C ALA A 720 3.69 -33.43 26.33
N GLN A 721 2.37 -33.42 26.17
CA GLN A 721 1.69 -33.94 24.98
C GLN A 721 2.07 -33.17 23.71
N ALA A 722 2.05 -31.83 23.78
CA ALA A 722 2.39 -30.97 22.64
C ALA A 722 3.87 -31.09 22.23
N LEU A 723 4.79 -31.09 23.21
CA LEU A 723 6.22 -31.24 22.94
C LEU A 723 6.56 -32.62 22.37
N ASP A 724 5.93 -33.69 22.88
CA ASP A 724 6.10 -35.04 22.34
C ASP A 724 5.65 -35.09 20.85
N ALA A 725 4.49 -34.52 20.54
CA ALA A 725 3.99 -34.48 19.17
C ALA A 725 4.92 -33.69 18.22
N ILE A 726 5.41 -32.52 18.65
CA ILE A 726 6.39 -31.72 17.90
C ILE A 726 7.69 -32.51 17.68
N ASN A 727 8.18 -33.20 18.71
CA ASN A 727 9.42 -33.98 18.63
C ASN A 727 9.29 -35.15 17.66
N ILE A 728 8.17 -35.88 17.68
CA ILE A 728 7.89 -36.95 16.71
C ILE A 728 7.95 -36.38 15.28
N VAL A 729 7.20 -35.31 15.00
CA VAL A 729 7.15 -34.70 13.66
C VAL A 729 8.51 -34.18 13.20
N THR A 730 9.29 -33.58 14.10
CA THR A 730 10.62 -33.04 13.80
C THR A 730 11.62 -34.16 13.51
N ARG A 731 11.62 -35.25 14.30
CA ARG A 731 12.50 -36.42 14.07
C ARG A 731 12.26 -37.07 12.71
N HIS A 732 11.03 -37.03 12.20
CA HIS A 732 10.65 -37.59 10.91
C HIS A 732 10.72 -36.57 9.75
N GLY A 733 11.22 -35.35 9.99
CA GLY A 733 11.37 -34.33 8.96
C GLY A 733 10.05 -33.82 8.38
N MET A 734 8.94 -33.98 9.10
CA MET A 734 7.58 -33.68 8.61
C MET A 734 7.10 -32.28 9.00
N GLN A 735 7.93 -31.44 9.64
CA GLN A 735 7.55 -30.09 10.09
C GLN A 735 6.95 -29.19 9.01
N GLY A 736 7.35 -29.34 7.74
CA GLY A 736 6.78 -28.59 6.61
C GLY A 736 5.42 -29.10 6.11
N LYS A 737 5.05 -30.33 6.45
CA LYS A 737 3.82 -31.00 6.02
C LYS A 737 2.75 -31.07 7.11
N VAL A 738 3.15 -31.06 8.38
CA VAL A 738 2.22 -31.10 9.51
C VAL A 738 1.80 -29.69 9.92
N VAL A 739 0.51 -29.54 10.23
CA VAL A 739 -0.10 -28.37 10.88
C VAL A 739 -0.69 -28.85 12.20
N PHE A 740 -0.16 -28.38 13.33
CA PHE A 740 -0.74 -28.70 14.63
C PHE A 740 -1.89 -27.76 14.98
N THR A 741 -2.92 -28.29 15.62
CA THR A 741 -4.03 -27.51 16.17
C THR A 741 -4.36 -27.99 17.58
N SER A 742 -5.05 -27.16 18.36
CA SER A 742 -5.60 -27.56 19.66
C SER A 742 -6.60 -26.52 20.16
N TYR A 743 -7.66 -26.96 20.84
CA TYR A 743 -8.52 -26.08 21.63
C TYR A 743 -7.94 -25.69 22.99
N ASP A 744 -7.00 -26.49 23.51
CA ASP A 744 -6.42 -26.20 24.82
C ASP A 744 -5.45 -25.03 24.71
N LYS A 745 -5.65 -24.00 25.52
CA LYS A 745 -4.85 -22.77 25.46
C LYS A 745 -3.36 -23.02 25.69
N THR A 746 -3.01 -23.99 26.53
CA THR A 746 -1.61 -24.28 26.88
C THR A 746 -0.93 -25.00 25.73
N ALA A 747 -1.52 -26.10 25.25
CA ALA A 747 -1.00 -26.84 24.11
C ALA A 747 -0.92 -25.94 22.87
N ASN A 748 -1.96 -25.15 22.62
CA ASN A 748 -2.03 -24.24 21.48
C ASN A 748 -0.93 -23.13 21.55
N TYR A 749 -0.71 -22.53 22.73
CA TYR A 749 0.39 -21.58 22.93
C TYR A 749 1.77 -22.19 22.65
N ILE A 750 1.97 -23.45 23.07
CA ILE A 750 3.25 -24.16 22.88
C ILE A 750 3.51 -24.43 21.39
N ILE A 751 2.54 -25.00 20.67
CA ILE A 751 2.70 -25.26 19.22
C ILE A 751 2.91 -23.95 18.44
N GLY A 752 2.24 -22.86 18.83
CA GLY A 752 2.39 -21.54 18.19
C GLY A 752 3.72 -20.85 18.47
N SER A 753 4.35 -21.16 19.61
CA SER A 753 5.62 -20.54 20.03
C SER A 753 6.85 -21.28 19.49
N TYR A 754 6.68 -22.51 18.99
CA TYR A 754 7.79 -23.34 18.52
C TYR A 754 8.22 -22.95 17.08
N LYS A 755 9.47 -22.54 16.91
CA LYS A 755 9.98 -22.12 15.59
C LYS A 755 10.07 -23.29 14.62
N GLY A 756 9.68 -23.05 13.36
CA GLY A 756 9.80 -24.04 12.28
C GLY A 756 8.63 -25.04 12.19
N ILE A 757 7.59 -24.87 13.00
CA ILE A 757 6.38 -25.69 13.01
C ILE A 757 5.20 -24.87 12.44
N ASN A 758 4.32 -25.52 11.67
CA ASN A 758 3.05 -24.92 11.29
C ASN A 758 2.01 -25.20 12.39
N ALA A 759 1.29 -24.16 12.79
CA ALA A 759 0.25 -24.25 13.80
C ALA A 759 -1.01 -23.48 13.38
N GLY A 760 -2.15 -23.93 13.90
CA GLY A 760 -3.45 -23.32 13.72
C GLY A 760 -4.19 -23.12 15.04
N TRP A 761 -5.04 -22.09 15.07
CA TRP A 761 -6.02 -21.91 16.15
C TRP A 761 -7.35 -22.51 15.73
N ASP A 762 -7.87 -23.47 16.48
CA ASP A 762 -9.19 -24.06 16.26
C ASP A 762 -10.22 -23.45 17.23
N THR A 763 -11.40 -23.04 16.73
CA THR A 763 -12.39 -22.31 17.54
C THR A 763 -13.85 -22.62 17.25
N PHE A 764 -14.66 -22.68 18.31
CA PHE A 764 -16.13 -22.77 18.27
C PHE A 764 -16.84 -21.45 18.63
N SER A 765 -16.16 -20.30 18.54
CA SER A 765 -16.75 -19.02 18.95
C SER A 765 -16.75 -17.99 17.82
N THR A 766 -17.93 -17.42 17.55
CA THR A 766 -18.10 -16.19 16.74
C THR A 766 -17.63 -14.93 17.49
N GLY A 767 -17.30 -15.09 18.78
CA GLY A 767 -16.94 -14.02 19.71
C GLY A 767 -15.54 -13.47 19.46
N SER A 768 -15.47 -12.54 18.51
CA SER A 768 -14.42 -11.55 18.23
C SER A 768 -13.25 -11.98 17.34
N VAL A 769 -13.25 -11.41 16.13
CA VAL A 769 -12.10 -10.94 15.31
C VAL A 769 -10.81 -10.73 16.11
N SER A 770 -10.91 -10.24 17.36
CA SER A 770 -9.79 -10.04 18.28
C SER A 770 -8.96 -11.30 18.58
N ILE A 771 -9.53 -12.51 18.51
CA ILE A 771 -8.81 -13.77 18.79
C ILE A 771 -7.88 -14.14 17.63
N ILE A 772 -8.27 -13.81 16.40
CA ILE A 772 -7.51 -14.14 15.19
C ILE A 772 -6.10 -13.55 15.29
N GLY A 773 -5.96 -12.32 15.82
CA GLY A 773 -4.66 -11.65 15.99
C GLY A 773 -3.89 -11.95 17.28
N LYS A 774 -4.45 -12.73 18.23
CA LYS A 774 -3.80 -12.95 19.54
C LYS A 774 -2.62 -13.92 19.51
N PHE A 775 -2.58 -14.78 18.50
CA PHE A 775 -1.60 -15.85 18.45
C PHE A 775 -0.86 -15.86 17.10
N PRO A 776 0.43 -16.26 17.07
CA PRO A 776 1.28 -16.19 15.87
C PRO A 776 1.01 -17.27 14.82
N HIS A 777 -0.10 -18.03 14.92
CA HIS A 777 -0.43 -19.14 14.01
C HIS A 777 -0.61 -18.72 12.56
N GLN A 778 -0.21 -19.61 11.63
CA GLN A 778 -0.43 -19.44 10.19
C GLN A 778 -1.84 -19.87 9.75
N TYR A 779 -2.51 -20.74 10.52
CA TYR A 779 -3.83 -21.29 10.19
C TYR A 779 -4.90 -20.84 11.20
N PHE A 780 -6.14 -20.73 10.73
CA PHE A 780 -7.32 -20.45 11.55
C PHE A 780 -8.44 -21.41 11.14
N LEU A 781 -8.80 -22.31 12.05
CA LEU A 781 -9.79 -23.35 11.83
C LEU A 781 -11.11 -22.93 12.50
N ILE A 782 -12.22 -23.09 11.79
CA ILE A 782 -13.54 -22.69 12.26
C ILE A 782 -14.63 -23.59 11.66
N PRO A 783 -15.71 -23.91 12.40
CA PRO A 783 -16.75 -24.73 11.83
C PRO A 783 -17.62 -23.95 10.81
N GLN A 784 -18.16 -24.64 9.81
CA GLN A 784 -18.91 -24.07 8.69
C GLN A 784 -20.10 -23.22 9.12
N ASN A 785 -20.69 -23.52 10.28
CA ASN A 785 -21.87 -22.83 10.77
C ASN A 785 -21.53 -21.53 11.50
N LEU A 786 -20.25 -21.30 11.82
CA LEU A 786 -19.76 -20.11 12.51
C LEU A 786 -18.92 -19.19 11.63
N VAL A 787 -18.53 -19.63 10.44
CA VAL A 787 -17.76 -18.80 9.51
C VAL A 787 -18.62 -17.68 8.94
N SER A 788 -18.05 -16.48 8.84
CA SER A 788 -18.66 -15.29 8.25
C SER A 788 -17.63 -14.58 7.37
N GLU A 789 -18.10 -13.76 6.42
CA GLU A 789 -17.17 -12.97 5.57
C GLU A 789 -16.26 -12.06 6.41
N GLU A 790 -16.76 -11.54 7.54
CA GLU A 790 -15.96 -10.70 8.45
C GLU A 790 -14.79 -11.50 9.04
N ILE A 791 -15.01 -12.76 9.42
CA ILE A 791 -13.97 -13.65 9.94
C ILE A 791 -12.94 -13.96 8.85
N VAL A 792 -13.41 -14.26 7.63
CA VAL A 792 -12.53 -14.53 6.49
C VAL A 792 -11.65 -13.31 6.19
N LYS A 793 -12.26 -12.14 5.98
CA LYS A 793 -11.54 -10.89 5.70
C LYS A 793 -10.56 -10.52 6.82
N THR A 794 -10.91 -10.79 8.08
CA THR A 794 -10.00 -10.55 9.22
C THR A 794 -8.80 -11.49 9.21
N ALA A 795 -9.02 -12.78 8.96
CA ALA A 795 -7.94 -13.75 8.86
C ALA A 795 -7.00 -13.41 7.69
N GLU A 796 -7.56 -13.00 6.55
CA GLU A 796 -6.80 -12.52 5.38
C GLU A 796 -5.94 -11.30 5.71
N MET A 797 -6.51 -10.26 6.35
CA MET A 797 -5.77 -9.06 6.79
C MET A 797 -4.60 -9.39 7.73
N LEU A 798 -4.70 -10.48 8.48
CA LEU A 798 -3.68 -10.96 9.41
C LEU A 798 -2.77 -12.03 8.81
N ASN A 799 -2.86 -12.27 7.49
CA ASN A 799 -2.07 -13.24 6.74
C ASN A 799 -2.21 -14.69 7.27
N LYS A 800 -3.44 -15.10 7.61
CA LYS A 800 -3.77 -16.44 8.11
C LYS A 800 -4.64 -17.20 7.12
N LYS A 801 -4.35 -18.49 6.96
CA LYS A 801 -5.12 -19.41 6.11
C LYS A 801 -6.35 -19.92 6.87
N VAL A 802 -7.55 -19.62 6.38
CA VAL A 802 -8.81 -20.13 6.93
C VAL A 802 -9.05 -21.55 6.46
N VAL A 803 -9.37 -22.45 7.38
CA VAL A 803 -9.77 -23.83 7.07
C VAL A 803 -11.14 -24.09 7.71
N VAL A 804 -12.10 -24.51 6.90
CA VAL A 804 -13.47 -24.72 7.38
C VAL A 804 -13.80 -26.20 7.49
N TYR A 805 -14.37 -26.60 8.62
CA TYR A 805 -14.84 -27.97 8.87
C TYR A 805 -16.29 -27.97 9.41
N THR A 806 -17.10 -28.99 9.32
CA THR A 806 -16.98 -30.10 8.39
C THR A 806 -17.95 -29.84 7.23
N VAL A 807 -17.43 -29.74 6.01
CA VAL A 807 -18.18 -29.42 4.80
C VAL A 807 -18.64 -30.72 4.17
N ASN A 808 -19.89 -31.12 4.44
CA ASN A 808 -20.41 -32.46 4.08
C ASN A 808 -21.56 -32.42 3.07
N THR A 809 -21.97 -31.23 2.61
CA THR A 809 -23.07 -31.06 1.66
C THR A 809 -22.66 -30.14 0.52
N GLU A 810 -23.34 -30.25 -0.62
CA GLU A 810 -23.18 -29.31 -1.73
C GLU A 810 -23.55 -27.88 -1.31
N GLU A 811 -24.60 -27.70 -0.51
CA GLU A 811 -25.00 -26.38 0.00
C GLU A 811 -23.91 -25.74 0.87
N ASP A 812 -23.30 -26.52 1.78
CA ASP A 812 -22.17 -26.06 2.57
C ASP A 812 -20.99 -25.71 1.66
N PHE A 813 -20.67 -26.58 0.71
CA PHE A 813 -19.57 -26.36 -0.23
C PHE A 813 -19.78 -25.07 -1.03
N ASP A 814 -20.97 -24.87 -1.60
CA ASP A 814 -21.31 -23.70 -2.41
C ASP A 814 -21.16 -22.41 -1.60
N ARG A 815 -21.67 -22.39 -0.37
CA ARG A 815 -21.53 -21.24 0.53
C ARG A 815 -20.06 -20.96 0.85
N ILE A 816 -19.28 -21.98 1.20
CA ILE A 816 -17.87 -21.84 1.55
C ILE A 816 -17.02 -21.42 0.33
N TYR A 817 -17.31 -21.99 -0.84
CA TYR A 817 -16.66 -21.64 -2.10
C TYR A 817 -16.90 -20.17 -2.45
N ASN A 818 -18.14 -19.69 -2.28
CA ASN A 818 -18.53 -18.29 -2.53
C ASN A 818 -17.93 -17.29 -1.52
N MET A 819 -17.46 -17.74 -0.35
CA MET A 819 -16.76 -16.92 0.64
C MET A 819 -15.24 -16.86 0.41
N ASP A 820 -14.76 -17.29 -0.76
CA ASP A 820 -13.33 -17.38 -1.11
C ASP A 820 -12.46 -18.30 -0.25
N ILE A 821 -13.08 -19.22 0.48
CA ILE A 821 -12.39 -20.23 1.26
C ILE A 821 -11.98 -21.38 0.32
N ARG A 822 -10.71 -21.81 0.41
CA ARG A 822 -10.10 -22.80 -0.51
C ARG A 822 -9.51 -24.03 0.20
N THR A 823 -9.62 -24.11 1.51
CA THR A 823 -9.23 -25.29 2.28
C THR A 823 -10.39 -25.69 3.18
N ILE A 824 -10.91 -26.90 2.96
CA ILE A 824 -12.03 -27.44 3.73
C ILE A 824 -11.67 -28.81 4.27
N MET A 825 -12.30 -29.19 5.37
CA MET A 825 -12.28 -30.55 5.88
C MET A 825 -13.67 -31.17 5.69
N THR A 826 -13.70 -32.42 5.24
CA THR A 826 -14.95 -33.14 4.95
C THR A 826 -14.90 -34.57 5.48
N ASP A 827 -16.05 -35.07 5.92
CA ASP A 827 -16.27 -36.47 6.26
C ASP A 827 -16.54 -37.34 5.02
N ASN A 828 -16.70 -36.72 3.84
CA ASN A 828 -17.05 -37.41 2.60
C ASN A 828 -16.28 -36.81 1.41
N VAL A 829 -15.04 -37.26 1.24
CA VAL A 829 -14.15 -36.79 0.15
C VAL A 829 -14.76 -37.05 -1.24
N PRO A 830 -15.32 -38.25 -1.55
CA PRO A 830 -15.92 -38.52 -2.85
C PRO A 830 -17.01 -37.53 -3.26
N LEU A 831 -17.95 -37.25 -2.36
CA LEU A 831 -19.06 -36.31 -2.61
C LEU A 831 -18.52 -34.92 -2.96
N ILE A 832 -17.59 -34.41 -2.15
CA ILE A 832 -17.08 -33.06 -2.35
C ILE A 832 -16.19 -32.96 -3.60
N LYS A 833 -15.42 -34.00 -3.94
CA LYS A 833 -14.70 -34.08 -5.22
C LYS A 833 -15.67 -34.06 -6.41
N GLU A 834 -16.82 -34.73 -6.31
CA GLU A 834 -17.87 -34.68 -7.34
C GLU A 834 -18.49 -33.29 -7.47
N VAL A 835 -18.82 -32.65 -6.36
CA VAL A 835 -19.32 -31.26 -6.33
C VAL A 835 -18.30 -30.32 -6.98
N LEU A 836 -17.01 -30.43 -6.65
CA LEU A 836 -15.93 -29.61 -7.21
C LEU A 836 -15.81 -29.74 -8.75
N LYS A 837 -16.15 -30.90 -9.34
CA LYS A 837 -16.17 -31.07 -10.81
C LYS A 837 -17.18 -30.15 -11.48
N LYS A 838 -18.30 -29.80 -10.83
CA LYS A 838 -19.30 -28.84 -11.34
C LYS A 838 -18.72 -27.43 -11.51
N TYR A 839 -17.71 -27.09 -10.73
CA TYR A 839 -17.02 -25.79 -10.73
C TYR A 839 -15.78 -25.76 -11.63
N SER A 840 -15.42 -26.89 -12.23
CA SER A 840 -14.26 -27.02 -13.13
C SER A 840 -14.71 -26.81 -14.59
N VAL A 841 -14.33 -25.70 -15.21
CA VAL A 841 -14.64 -25.44 -16.64
C VAL A 841 -13.86 -26.43 -17.52
N PRO A 842 -14.47 -27.08 -18.54
CA PRO A 842 -13.74 -27.91 -19.48
C PRO A 842 -12.71 -27.04 -20.22
N THR A 843 -11.43 -27.38 -20.11
CA THR A 843 -10.32 -26.71 -20.79
C THR A 843 -10.49 -26.83 -22.31
N PRO A 844 -10.65 -25.74 -23.09
CA PRO A 844 -10.66 -25.82 -24.54
C PRO A 844 -9.31 -25.34 -25.09
N VAL A 845 -8.21 -26.02 -24.77
CA VAL A 845 -6.89 -25.74 -25.40
C VAL A 845 -6.03 -27.02 -25.46
N THR A 846 -6.38 -27.96 -26.34
CA THR A 846 -5.43 -28.99 -26.83
C THR A 846 -5.69 -29.44 -28.28
N ASN A 847 -6.87 -29.22 -28.87
CA ASN A 847 -7.19 -29.75 -30.21
C ASN A 847 -6.83 -28.86 -31.42
N LEU A 848 -5.98 -27.84 -31.29
CA LEU A 848 -5.56 -26.99 -32.42
C LEU A 848 -4.10 -27.19 -32.89
N LEU A 849 -3.35 -28.11 -32.27
CA LEU A 849 -1.97 -28.43 -32.70
C LEU A 849 -1.80 -29.82 -33.35
N GLU A 850 -2.86 -30.60 -33.51
CA GLU A 850 -2.82 -31.90 -34.21
C GLU A 850 -3.38 -31.87 -35.64
N LYS A 851 -3.71 -30.70 -36.20
CA LYS A 851 -4.14 -30.55 -37.61
C LYS A 851 -3.15 -29.80 -38.50
N SER A 852 -1.87 -29.76 -38.14
CA SER A 852 -0.80 -29.29 -39.04
C SER A 852 0.46 -30.14 -38.99
N LYS A 853 0.31 -31.48 -38.90
CA LYS A 853 1.31 -32.45 -39.35
C LYS A 853 0.66 -33.45 -40.26
#